data_AF-A0A6A6T7A9-F1
#
_entry.id   AF-A0A6A6T7A9-F1
#
_cell.length_a   1.000
_cell.length_b   1.000
_cell.length_c   1.000
_cell.angle_alpha   90.00
_cell.angle_beta   90.00
_cell.angle_gamma   90.00
#
_symmetry.space_group_name_H-M   'P 1'
#
loop_
_entity.id
_entity.type
_entity.pdbx_description
1 polymer ?
#
loop_
_entity_poly.entity_id
_entity_poly.type
_entity_poly.pdbx_seq_one_letter_code
_entity_poly.pdbx_strand_id
1 'polypeptide(L)'
;MYAGVEYSQECWCGNAIAISSEPAELDSCDMPCKGNASEYCGGPNRLNIYTPRQETTAGWTSLGCYTDSAAARTLTVYVFPPGDLTTKSCQNACQSAGYTLAGTEYAGECYCGNSFSNGGGPAPDGAAGCNMACKGNPTEICGGPNRLSVYENGNGPISSAVPTPSSPASSSSTSGPIATAVPNGWTYQGCWIDGANGRVMQQQQADDATLTVASCIGKCVGLGYPVAGMEYGQQCFCDTALRNGASKTSESDCSMACAGDSTEKCGAGNRLSVYSNDTLTVYPVPTPQKSGLNGSWVYQGCLADDQETRALPWQLILNNNNTANNCITQCSNFGYNAGGMEYGIECWCGTTSDVLTAGVQLLDESQCQYACSGNATAICGGSRRLTYYTWEGKSLAQFTYQTGNAAGEYQFLIGGVVIPLVTQAARNGKVTFLEKAGTGAPNTTGAYELDIAQLNNFTGAWRPMHVKTDIFCSSSLTLPDKVGRQINVGGWANDATYGIRLYWPDGSPGVWGSNDWQENVNEVKLQAGRWYPTAMVMANGSILVVGGEAGSNGAPVPSLEILPKVGPTLYCDWLNRTDPNNLYPFLVVLPSGGVFVAYYNEAAILDEVSLAIKTQLPNMPGAVNNFLAGRTYPMEGTAVILPQHAPYTDPLQVMICGGSTPYQGFALDNCVTIAPEVANAQWTIERMPSVRVITCMTALPDGTYIILNGAMQGFAGFGLGNFPNHNAVLYDPSQPVHSRFSVMANTTVDRLYHSEAILLDDGRVLVSGSDPEDNRHNQEYRVEVFIPPYLMGNPIQPQVTLTNTDWAYGQTVTVTASQPITRISLLGAGASTHGNSIGQRTIFPAVSCSGTSCSVTAPPNANVCPPGWFQLFALNANGVPSTAVWVRIGGDPAGLGNWPNAPDFNVPGV
;
A
#
# COMPACT_ATOMS: atom_id res chain seq x y z
N MET A 1 -8.02 34.01 -2.35
CA MET A 1 -8.71 33.25 -1.28
C MET A 1 -9.13 34.25 -0.22
N TYR A 2 -10.40 34.25 0.18
CA TYR A 2 -10.96 35.12 1.21
C TYR A 2 -11.47 34.23 2.35
N ALA A 3 -11.18 34.60 3.58
CA ALA A 3 -11.79 34.02 4.77
C ALA A 3 -12.67 35.10 5.41
N GLY A 4 -13.96 34.85 5.55
CA GLY A 4 -14.88 35.73 6.23
C GLY A 4 -15.30 35.14 7.56
N VAL A 5 -15.43 35.95 8.61
CA VAL A 5 -16.16 35.54 9.82
C VAL A 5 -17.39 36.41 9.99
N GLU A 6 -18.48 35.76 10.40
CA GLU A 6 -19.79 36.36 10.60
C GLU A 6 -20.36 35.92 11.94
N TYR A 7 -21.23 36.75 12.52
CA TYR A 7 -22.07 36.38 13.65
C TYR A 7 -21.32 35.78 14.84
N SER A 8 -20.14 36.33 15.17
CA SER A 8 -19.28 35.93 16.30
C SER A 8 -18.60 34.56 16.23
N GLN A 9 -19.05 33.65 15.34
CA GLN A 9 -18.63 32.23 15.37
C GLN A 9 -18.65 31.52 14.01
N GLU A 10 -19.24 32.12 12.97
CA GLU A 10 -19.39 31.49 11.67
C GLU A 10 -18.19 31.82 10.78
N CYS A 11 -17.70 30.82 10.04
CA CYS A 11 -16.53 30.96 9.16
C CYS A 11 -16.93 30.62 7.73
N TRP A 12 -16.54 31.49 6.81
CA TRP A 12 -16.83 31.40 5.39
C TRP A 12 -15.54 31.44 4.60
N CYS A 13 -15.39 30.59 3.59
CA CYS A 13 -14.21 30.56 2.73
C CYS A 13 -14.65 30.63 1.26
N GLY A 14 -13.99 31.47 0.47
CA GLY A 14 -14.35 31.65 -0.94
C GLY A 14 -13.18 32.16 -1.79
N ASN A 15 -13.25 31.88 -3.09
CA ASN A 15 -12.26 32.37 -4.05
C ASN A 15 -12.61 33.77 -4.60
N ALA A 16 -13.82 34.25 -4.33
CA ALA A 16 -14.28 35.60 -4.66
C ALA A 16 -15.34 36.05 -3.64
N ILE A 17 -15.49 37.37 -3.48
CA ILE A 17 -16.64 37.96 -2.78
C ILE A 17 -17.79 37.99 -3.78
N ALA A 18 -18.99 37.58 -3.37
CA ALA A 18 -20.14 37.55 -4.27
C ALA A 18 -20.40 38.95 -4.85
N ILE A 19 -20.67 39.02 -6.16
CA ILE A 19 -20.95 40.28 -6.89
C ILE A 19 -22.18 41.05 -6.36
N SER A 20 -23.01 40.41 -5.54
CA SER A 20 -24.15 41.02 -4.84
C SER A 20 -23.80 41.61 -3.47
N SER A 21 -22.53 41.54 -3.05
CA SER A 21 -22.06 42.06 -1.75
C SER A 21 -21.47 43.46 -1.91
N GLU A 22 -21.82 44.37 -1.00
CA GLU A 22 -21.31 45.73 -0.96
C GLU A 22 -20.47 45.96 0.31
N PRO A 23 -19.42 46.81 0.27
CA PRO A 23 -18.66 47.20 1.47
C PRO A 23 -19.58 47.85 2.50
N ALA A 24 -19.43 47.44 3.76
CA ALA A 24 -20.15 48.03 4.89
C ALA A 24 -19.19 48.84 5.77
N GLU A 25 -19.74 49.81 6.49
CA GLU A 25 -18.97 50.60 7.46
C GLU A 25 -18.44 49.70 8.59
N LEU A 26 -17.23 50.00 9.06
CA LEU A 26 -16.49 49.15 9.99
C LEU A 26 -17.20 48.98 11.35
N ASP A 27 -18.06 49.94 11.71
CA ASP A 27 -18.87 49.95 12.93
C ASP A 27 -20.05 48.95 12.88
N SER A 28 -20.39 48.43 11.69
CA SER A 28 -21.40 47.38 11.52
C SER A 28 -20.85 45.96 11.66
N CYS A 29 -19.56 45.85 11.95
CA CYS A 29 -18.74 44.63 12.08
C CYS A 29 -18.22 44.47 13.52
N ASP A 30 -19.08 44.73 14.50
CA ASP A 30 -18.74 45.00 15.90
C ASP A 30 -19.04 43.84 16.86
N MET A 31 -19.37 42.64 16.37
CA MET A 31 -19.65 41.49 17.23
C MET A 31 -18.36 40.83 17.72
N PRO A 32 -18.14 40.70 19.05
CA PRO A 32 -16.95 40.04 19.58
C PRO A 32 -16.88 38.54 19.23
N CYS A 33 -15.71 38.03 18.91
CA CYS A 33 -15.52 36.60 18.63
C CYS A 33 -15.77 35.74 19.87
N LYS A 34 -16.49 34.61 19.74
CA LYS A 34 -16.76 33.71 20.87
C LYS A 34 -15.50 33.09 21.49
N GLY A 35 -14.48 32.82 20.67
CA GLY A 35 -13.21 32.25 21.13
C GLY A 35 -12.25 33.28 21.72
N ASN A 36 -12.42 34.56 21.39
CA ASN A 36 -11.58 35.65 21.87
C ASN A 36 -12.38 36.98 21.85
N ALA A 37 -12.88 37.40 23.01
CA ALA A 37 -13.70 38.61 23.13
C ALA A 37 -12.94 39.94 22.85
N SER A 38 -11.63 39.87 22.62
CA SER A 38 -10.77 41.00 22.24
C SER A 38 -10.79 41.31 20.74
N GLU A 39 -11.37 40.41 19.94
CA GLU A 39 -11.42 40.48 18.49
C GLU A 39 -12.87 40.60 18.02
N TYR A 40 -13.08 41.15 16.81
CA TYR A 40 -14.39 41.28 16.20
C TYR A 40 -14.56 40.29 15.04
N CYS A 41 -15.67 39.57 15.04
CA CYS A 41 -16.01 38.49 14.11
C CYS A 41 -17.34 38.78 13.39
N GLY A 42 -17.38 39.85 12.61
CA GLY A 42 -18.52 40.21 11.78
C GLY A 42 -19.63 40.96 12.52
N GLY A 43 -20.80 40.96 11.91
CA GLY A 43 -22.07 41.44 12.45
C GLY A 43 -23.23 40.72 11.76
N PRO A 44 -24.50 41.04 12.07
CA PRO A 44 -25.64 40.41 11.41
C PRO A 44 -25.67 40.74 9.91
N ASN A 45 -25.49 39.74 9.03
CA ASN A 45 -25.34 39.91 7.57
C ASN A 45 -24.11 40.76 7.20
N ARG A 46 -23.05 40.72 8.01
CA ARG A 46 -21.82 41.50 7.82
C ARG A 46 -20.61 40.63 8.11
N LEU A 47 -19.74 40.49 7.12
CA LEU A 47 -18.54 39.66 7.19
C LEU A 47 -17.32 40.53 7.47
N ASN A 48 -16.52 40.17 8.49
CA ASN A 48 -15.14 40.61 8.57
C ASN A 48 -14.38 39.75 7.58
N ILE A 49 -14.02 40.32 6.43
CA ILE A 49 -13.35 39.60 5.35
C ILE A 49 -11.84 39.79 5.49
N TYR A 50 -11.15 38.69 5.71
CA TYR A 50 -9.72 38.56 5.78
C TYR A 50 -9.20 38.05 4.46
N THR A 51 -8.24 38.77 3.90
CA THR A 51 -7.40 38.25 2.83
C THR A 51 -6.07 37.78 3.41
N PRO A 52 -5.40 36.83 2.73
CA PRO A 52 -4.04 36.47 3.06
C PRO A 52 -3.19 37.75 3.13
N ARG A 53 -2.46 37.92 4.23
CA ARG A 53 -1.68 39.12 4.50
C ARG A 53 -0.62 39.29 3.42
N GLN A 54 -0.74 40.33 2.58
CA GLN A 54 0.36 40.79 1.74
C GLN A 54 1.39 41.47 2.64
N GLU A 55 2.51 40.79 2.91
CA GLU A 55 3.66 41.39 3.58
C GLU A 55 4.30 42.43 2.64
N THR A 56 3.98 43.70 2.83
CA THR A 56 4.67 44.79 2.14
C THR A 56 5.98 45.13 2.85
N THR A 57 7.05 45.26 2.08
CA THR A 57 8.33 45.79 2.59
C THR A 57 8.14 47.25 2.99
N ALA A 58 8.75 47.71 4.09
CA ALA A 58 8.68 49.10 4.52
C ALA A 58 9.12 50.05 3.38
N GLY A 59 8.19 50.90 2.91
CA GLY A 59 8.39 51.82 1.76
C GLY A 59 7.66 51.42 0.47
N TRP A 60 7.10 50.21 0.38
CA TRP A 60 6.30 49.76 -0.76
C TRP A 60 4.79 49.75 -0.45
N THR A 61 3.99 50.28 -1.37
CA THR A 61 2.53 50.33 -1.29
C THR A 61 1.92 49.44 -2.37
N SER A 62 0.96 48.58 -2.02
CA SER A 62 0.25 47.76 -3.00
C SER A 62 -0.69 48.63 -3.84
N LEU A 63 -0.58 48.53 -5.17
CA LEU A 63 -1.45 49.21 -6.14
C LEU A 63 -2.60 48.32 -6.61
N GLY A 64 -2.61 47.04 -6.25
CA GLY A 64 -3.66 46.09 -6.60
C GLY A 64 -3.35 45.25 -7.84
N CYS A 65 -4.40 44.68 -8.44
CA CYS A 65 -4.28 43.78 -9.60
C CYS A 65 -4.30 44.56 -10.92
N TYR A 66 -3.38 44.26 -11.83
CA TYR A 66 -3.22 44.91 -13.14
C TYR A 66 -3.32 43.88 -14.26
N THR A 67 -3.82 44.31 -15.41
CA THR A 67 -3.79 43.49 -16.63
C THR A 67 -2.36 43.31 -17.10
N ASP A 68 -2.03 42.11 -17.56
CA ASP A 68 -0.74 41.80 -18.19
C ASP A 68 -0.94 40.96 -19.47
N SER A 69 0.12 40.79 -20.26
CA SER A 69 0.10 39.94 -21.45
C SER A 69 1.48 39.35 -21.71
N ALA A 70 1.55 38.03 -21.85
CA ALA A 70 2.79 37.34 -22.21
C ALA A 70 3.42 37.83 -23.53
N ALA A 71 2.62 38.34 -24.46
CA ALA A 71 3.11 38.90 -25.72
C ALA A 71 3.52 40.39 -25.61
N ALA A 72 3.06 41.10 -24.57
CA ALA A 72 3.26 42.54 -24.40
C ALA A 72 3.14 42.93 -22.91
N ARG A 73 4.21 42.73 -22.14
CA ARG A 73 4.21 42.86 -20.67
C ARG A 73 3.96 44.31 -20.20
N THR A 74 3.15 44.46 -19.17
CA THR A 74 2.78 45.72 -18.50
C THR A 74 3.94 46.28 -17.68
N LEU A 75 4.67 45.40 -16.98
CA LEU A 75 6.00 45.68 -16.42
C LEU A 75 7.00 44.87 -17.23
N THR A 76 7.87 45.55 -17.99
CA THR A 76 8.63 44.92 -19.08
C THR A 76 9.92 44.24 -18.63
N VAL A 77 10.32 44.40 -17.37
CA VAL A 77 11.60 43.90 -16.87
C VAL A 77 11.36 42.71 -15.96
N TYR A 78 11.53 41.49 -16.47
CA TYR A 78 11.48 40.30 -15.63
C TYR A 78 12.72 40.23 -14.72
N VAL A 79 12.55 39.94 -13.43
CA VAL A 79 13.66 39.68 -12.51
C VAL A 79 13.44 38.36 -11.77
N PHE A 80 14.53 37.73 -11.33
CA PHE A 80 14.52 36.46 -10.62
C PHE A 80 15.00 36.64 -9.17
N PRO A 81 14.09 36.88 -8.21
CA PRO A 81 14.47 36.90 -6.80
C PRO A 81 15.01 35.54 -6.36
N PRO A 82 15.99 35.49 -5.44
CA PRO A 82 16.57 34.22 -4.97
C PRO A 82 15.54 33.41 -4.16
N GLY A 83 15.44 32.11 -4.47
CA GLY A 83 14.51 31.17 -3.82
C GLY A 83 13.12 31.15 -4.45
N ASP A 84 12.19 30.42 -3.83
CA ASP A 84 10.79 30.43 -4.26
C ASP A 84 10.17 31.83 -4.04
N LEU A 85 9.41 32.30 -5.03
CA LEU A 85 8.97 33.70 -5.08
C LEU A 85 8.03 34.06 -3.92
N THR A 86 8.30 35.19 -3.25
CA THR A 86 7.39 35.95 -2.36
C THR A 86 7.21 37.38 -2.87
N THR A 87 6.13 38.06 -2.48
CA THR A 87 5.89 39.47 -2.85
C THR A 87 7.04 40.37 -2.37
N LYS A 88 7.52 40.13 -1.14
CA LYS A 88 8.69 40.79 -0.54
C LYS A 88 9.98 40.56 -1.31
N SER A 89 10.24 39.32 -1.75
CA SER A 89 11.44 39.03 -2.56
C SER A 89 11.41 39.76 -3.90
N CYS A 90 10.23 39.89 -4.51
CA CYS A 90 10.04 40.64 -5.75
C CYS A 90 10.28 42.14 -5.57
N GLN A 91 9.66 42.75 -4.55
CA GLN A 91 9.86 44.16 -4.20
C GLN A 91 11.33 44.49 -3.95
N ASN A 92 12.03 43.66 -3.17
CA ASN A 92 13.46 43.85 -2.89
C ASN A 92 14.34 43.72 -4.13
N ALA A 93 14.03 42.77 -5.02
CA ALA A 93 14.75 42.60 -6.28
C ALA A 93 14.55 43.81 -7.20
N CYS A 94 13.31 44.27 -7.37
CA CYS A 94 13.02 45.47 -8.15
C CYS A 94 13.64 46.74 -7.55
N GLN A 95 13.60 46.89 -6.23
CA GLN A 95 14.25 48.00 -5.54
C GLN A 95 15.75 48.02 -5.75
N SER A 96 16.40 46.86 -5.61
CA SER A 96 17.85 46.71 -5.76
C SER A 96 18.29 46.95 -7.21
N ALA A 97 17.40 46.67 -8.18
CA ALA A 97 17.59 46.98 -9.59
C ALA A 97 17.20 48.43 -9.98
N GLY A 98 16.84 49.27 -9.00
CA GLY A 98 16.58 50.70 -9.20
C GLY A 98 15.18 51.02 -9.76
N TYR A 99 14.24 50.08 -9.70
CA TYR A 99 12.87 50.26 -10.20
C TYR A 99 11.91 50.74 -9.11
N THR A 100 10.95 51.58 -9.48
CA THR A 100 9.91 52.09 -8.58
C THR A 100 8.64 51.24 -8.57
N LEU A 101 8.45 50.35 -9.55
CA LEU A 101 7.34 49.41 -9.62
C LEU A 101 7.85 47.96 -9.58
N ALA A 102 7.11 47.12 -8.86
CA ALA A 102 7.29 45.68 -8.79
C ALA A 102 5.94 45.00 -9.02
N GLY A 103 5.91 43.85 -9.68
CA GLY A 103 4.70 43.11 -9.98
C GLY A 103 4.96 41.63 -9.98
N THR A 104 4.16 40.87 -9.24
CA THR A 104 4.25 39.40 -9.21
C THR A 104 3.15 38.76 -10.06
N GLU A 105 3.49 37.75 -10.86
CA GLU A 105 2.58 37.03 -11.76
C GLU A 105 2.75 35.49 -11.64
N TYR A 106 1.69 34.75 -11.97
CA TYR A 106 1.72 33.29 -12.17
C TYR A 106 2.41 32.49 -11.04
N ALA A 107 2.16 32.86 -9.78
CA ALA A 107 2.71 32.29 -8.55
C ALA A 107 4.24 32.40 -8.36
N GLY A 108 5.00 32.62 -9.42
CA GLY A 108 6.45 32.45 -9.42
C GLY A 108 7.23 33.47 -10.25
N GLU A 109 6.55 34.41 -10.90
CA GLU A 109 7.19 35.40 -11.77
C GLU A 109 7.23 36.79 -11.12
N CYS A 110 8.33 37.51 -11.31
CA CYS A 110 8.50 38.87 -10.80
C CYS A 110 8.91 39.81 -11.94
N TYR A 111 8.23 40.94 -12.04
CA TYR A 111 8.42 41.96 -13.05
C TYR A 111 8.62 43.33 -12.40
N CYS A 112 9.48 44.16 -12.97
CA CYS A 112 9.81 45.48 -12.50
C CYS A 112 9.60 46.52 -13.61
N GLY A 113 9.51 47.79 -13.21
CA GLY A 113 9.48 48.91 -14.13
C GLY A 113 9.47 50.25 -13.43
N ASN A 114 9.56 51.32 -14.19
CA ASN A 114 9.37 52.70 -13.69
C ASN A 114 8.07 53.34 -14.20
N SER A 115 7.35 52.63 -15.08
CA SER A 115 6.07 53.02 -15.66
C SER A 115 5.36 51.79 -16.22
N PHE A 116 4.03 51.84 -16.30
CA PHE A 116 3.26 50.82 -17.01
C PHE A 116 3.42 50.97 -18.53
N SER A 117 3.63 49.86 -19.22
CA SER A 117 3.83 49.79 -20.67
C SER A 117 2.69 49.04 -21.35
N ASN A 118 2.65 49.07 -22.69
CA ASN A 118 1.77 48.21 -23.50
C ASN A 118 0.26 48.31 -23.19
N GLY A 119 -0.19 49.46 -22.68
CA GLY A 119 -1.59 49.70 -22.32
C GLY A 119 -2.05 49.01 -21.04
N GLY A 120 -1.11 48.49 -20.24
CA GLY A 120 -1.39 47.88 -18.95
C GLY A 120 -1.94 48.88 -17.93
N GLY A 121 -2.93 48.44 -17.16
CA GLY A 121 -3.61 49.27 -16.15
C GLY A 121 -4.36 48.41 -15.14
N PRO A 122 -5.05 49.06 -14.17
CA PRO A 122 -5.83 48.34 -13.16
C PRO A 122 -6.81 47.37 -13.82
N ALA A 123 -6.85 46.14 -13.30
CA ALA A 123 -7.65 45.08 -13.88
C ALA A 123 -9.16 45.42 -13.76
N PRO A 124 -9.93 45.38 -14.86
CA PRO A 124 -11.35 45.78 -14.85
C PRO A 124 -12.24 44.84 -14.03
N ASP A 125 -11.75 43.63 -13.73
CA ASP A 125 -12.34 42.63 -12.86
C ASP A 125 -11.84 42.73 -11.39
N GLY A 126 -11.14 43.81 -11.04
CA GLY A 126 -10.60 44.02 -9.70
C GLY A 126 -9.55 42.95 -9.34
N ALA A 127 -9.56 42.48 -8.09
CA ALA A 127 -8.58 41.49 -7.62
C ALA A 127 -8.85 40.05 -8.10
N ALA A 128 -9.95 39.79 -8.82
CA ALA A 128 -10.40 38.43 -9.14
C ALA A 128 -9.36 37.61 -9.94
N GLY A 129 -8.64 38.28 -10.83
CA GLY A 129 -7.61 37.67 -11.67
C GLY A 129 -6.25 37.47 -10.99
N CYS A 130 -5.98 38.13 -9.87
CA CYS A 130 -4.77 37.94 -9.08
C CYS A 130 -5.07 36.99 -7.91
N ASN A 131 -5.10 35.68 -8.19
CA ASN A 131 -5.59 34.67 -7.26
C ASN A 131 -4.63 33.50 -7.01
N MET A 132 -3.42 33.54 -7.59
CA MET A 132 -2.41 32.49 -7.41
C MET A 132 -1.56 32.76 -6.19
N ALA A 133 -1.42 31.75 -5.33
CA ALA A 133 -0.56 31.83 -4.16
C ALA A 133 0.92 31.88 -4.58
N CYS A 134 1.73 32.66 -3.88
CA CYS A 134 3.17 32.72 -4.12
C CYS A 134 3.83 31.36 -3.82
N LYS A 135 4.73 30.90 -4.70
CA LYS A 135 5.45 29.63 -4.51
C LYS A 135 6.27 29.60 -3.21
N GLY A 136 6.87 30.73 -2.84
CA GLY A 136 7.71 30.85 -1.64
C GLY A 136 6.95 31.21 -0.36
N ASN A 137 5.69 31.61 -0.49
CA ASN A 137 4.81 31.80 0.66
C ASN A 137 3.34 31.61 0.24
N PRO A 138 2.73 30.43 0.50
CA PRO A 138 1.35 30.14 0.12
C PRO A 138 0.31 31.08 0.76
N THR A 139 0.69 31.88 1.77
CA THR A 139 -0.18 32.88 2.40
C THR A 139 -0.12 34.26 1.75
N GLU A 140 0.59 34.41 0.63
CA GLU A 140 0.66 35.64 -0.18
C GLU A 140 0.10 35.40 -1.59
N ILE A 141 -0.33 36.47 -2.26
CA ILE A 141 -0.82 36.41 -3.64
C ILE A 141 0.23 36.95 -4.60
N CYS A 142 0.62 36.13 -5.58
CA CYS A 142 1.58 36.44 -6.64
C CYS A 142 0.91 36.46 -8.01
N GLY A 143 -0.08 37.33 -8.18
CA GLY A 143 -0.79 37.55 -9.45
C GLY A 143 -1.64 36.36 -9.90
N GLY A 144 -1.77 36.20 -11.22
CA GLY A 144 -2.50 35.12 -11.89
C GLY A 144 -2.17 35.12 -13.39
N PRO A 145 -2.82 34.26 -14.22
CA PRO A 145 -2.52 34.21 -15.65
C PRO A 145 -2.86 35.55 -16.34
N ASN A 146 -1.87 36.24 -16.91
CA ASN A 146 -2.04 37.57 -17.52
C ASN A 146 -2.54 38.64 -16.52
N ARG A 147 -2.10 38.55 -15.25
CA ARG A 147 -2.55 39.37 -14.11
C ARG A 147 -1.44 39.62 -13.10
N LEU A 148 -0.99 40.87 -12.98
CA LEU A 148 0.08 41.29 -12.07
C LEU A 148 -0.49 41.81 -10.74
N SER A 149 0.01 41.32 -9.59
CA SER A 149 -0.14 42.04 -8.32
C SER A 149 0.97 43.07 -8.20
N VAL A 150 0.62 44.37 -8.31
CA VAL A 150 1.58 45.47 -8.46
C VAL A 150 1.79 46.24 -7.17
N TYR A 151 3.03 46.68 -6.95
CA TYR A 151 3.48 47.48 -5.82
C TYR A 151 4.31 48.66 -6.31
N GLU A 152 4.23 49.79 -5.61
CA GLU A 152 4.99 51.00 -5.88
C GLU A 152 5.84 51.41 -4.68
N ASN A 153 7.08 51.81 -4.94
CA ASN A 153 8.02 52.28 -3.93
C ASN A 153 7.89 53.79 -3.71
N GLY A 154 7.49 54.21 -2.51
CA GLY A 154 7.32 55.61 -2.13
C GLY A 154 8.63 56.40 -1.98
N ASN A 155 9.81 55.74 -2.06
CA ASN A 155 11.11 56.38 -1.80
C ASN A 155 11.90 56.82 -3.05
N GLY A 156 11.36 56.64 -4.27
CA GLY A 156 11.98 57.11 -5.52
C GLY A 156 13.30 56.41 -5.92
N PRO A 157 13.75 56.52 -7.18
CA PRO A 157 14.97 55.85 -7.66
C PRO A 157 16.23 56.59 -7.20
N ILE A 158 17.25 55.83 -6.76
CA ILE A 158 18.57 56.37 -6.40
C ILE A 158 19.34 56.66 -7.71
N SER A 159 19.62 57.94 -7.96
CA SER A 159 20.27 58.45 -9.17
C SER A 159 21.78 58.19 -9.19
N SER A 160 22.32 57.75 -10.33
CA SER A 160 23.68 58.07 -10.77
C SER A 160 23.73 58.12 -12.30
N ALA A 161 24.24 59.24 -12.82
CA ALA A 161 24.00 59.74 -14.17
C ALA A 161 24.94 59.17 -15.25
N VAL A 162 24.39 59.19 -16.47
CA VAL A 162 24.98 58.82 -17.77
C VAL A 162 25.88 59.97 -18.32
N PRO A 163 26.83 59.67 -19.23
CA PRO A 163 26.78 60.35 -20.53
C PRO A 163 27.02 59.43 -21.75
N THR A 164 26.36 59.76 -22.86
CA THR A 164 26.33 59.13 -24.20
C THR A 164 27.25 59.88 -25.21
N PRO A 165 27.28 59.59 -26.54
CA PRO A 165 28.03 58.52 -27.22
C PRO A 165 28.94 59.06 -28.36
N SER A 166 29.78 58.20 -28.98
CA SER A 166 30.17 58.38 -30.40
C SER A 166 30.79 57.09 -30.99
N SER A 167 30.30 56.68 -32.16
CA SER A 167 30.87 55.62 -33.01
C SER A 167 32.12 56.11 -33.76
N PRO A 168 33.00 55.21 -34.22
CA PRO A 168 32.96 54.82 -35.64
C PRO A 168 33.28 53.34 -35.91
N ALA A 169 33.23 53.01 -37.21
CA ALA A 169 33.02 51.70 -37.80
C ALA A 169 34.27 50.81 -38.02
N SER A 170 33.97 49.51 -38.17
CA SER A 170 34.60 48.48 -39.04
C SER A 170 36.07 48.07 -38.85
N SER A 171 36.30 46.79 -38.52
CA SER A 171 36.97 45.81 -39.42
C SER A 171 37.19 44.45 -38.72
N SER A 172 37.13 43.42 -39.55
CA SER A 172 37.22 41.99 -39.27
C SER A 172 38.58 41.51 -38.74
N SER A 173 38.58 40.64 -37.72
CA SER A 173 39.50 39.49 -37.67
C SER A 173 38.99 38.39 -36.74
N THR A 174 39.15 37.16 -37.20
CA THR A 174 38.83 35.88 -36.57
C THR A 174 39.83 35.54 -35.47
N SER A 175 39.36 35.40 -34.23
CA SER A 175 40.05 34.64 -33.18
C SER A 175 39.02 34.14 -32.16
N GLY A 176 39.09 32.85 -31.79
CA GLY A 176 38.22 32.24 -30.79
C GLY A 176 38.34 32.88 -29.40
N PRO A 177 37.48 32.51 -28.44
CA PRO A 177 37.39 33.19 -27.15
C PRO A 177 38.67 33.04 -26.33
N ILE A 178 39.27 34.16 -25.96
CA ILE A 178 40.35 34.22 -24.97
C ILE A 178 39.66 34.44 -23.62
N ALA A 179 39.50 33.38 -22.84
CA ALA A 179 39.05 33.49 -21.45
C ALA A 179 40.24 33.89 -20.56
N THR A 180 40.11 35.00 -19.84
CA THR A 180 41.25 35.62 -19.14
C THR A 180 41.55 34.98 -17.77
N ALA A 181 40.65 34.15 -17.23
CA ALA A 181 40.86 33.41 -15.99
C ALA A 181 39.91 32.18 -15.85
N VAL A 182 40.17 31.09 -16.58
CA VAL A 182 39.45 29.83 -16.36
C VAL A 182 40.05 29.12 -15.13
N PRO A 183 39.23 28.64 -14.16
CA PRO A 183 39.73 27.86 -13.01
C PRO A 183 40.64 26.69 -13.41
N ASN A 184 41.62 26.38 -12.57
CA ASN A 184 42.66 25.40 -12.87
C ASN A 184 42.06 24.02 -13.23
N GLY A 185 42.43 23.46 -14.40
CA GLY A 185 41.93 22.18 -14.91
C GLY A 185 40.74 22.28 -15.89
N TRP A 186 40.07 23.43 -16.01
CA TRP A 186 38.99 23.64 -16.98
C TRP A 186 39.51 24.14 -18.32
N THR A 187 38.95 23.62 -19.42
CA THR A 187 39.34 23.98 -20.79
C THR A 187 38.11 24.22 -21.67
N TYR A 188 38.24 25.14 -22.63
CA TYR A 188 37.20 25.41 -23.61
C TYR A 188 37.07 24.25 -24.59
N GLN A 189 35.85 23.74 -24.75
CA GLN A 189 35.53 22.57 -25.57
C GLN A 189 34.93 22.93 -26.93
N GLY A 190 34.74 24.22 -27.23
CA GLY A 190 34.25 24.74 -28.50
C GLY A 190 32.84 25.32 -28.44
N CYS A 191 32.38 25.81 -29.59
CA CYS A 191 31.01 26.27 -29.79
C CYS A 191 30.09 25.13 -30.23
N TRP A 192 28.99 24.91 -29.50
CA TRP A 192 28.07 23.79 -29.71
C TRP A 192 26.67 24.27 -30.10
N ILE A 193 26.01 23.53 -30.97
CA ILE A 193 24.61 23.78 -31.32
C ILE A 193 23.72 23.29 -30.18
N ASP A 194 22.83 24.15 -29.71
CA ASP A 194 21.81 23.80 -28.74
C ASP A 194 20.42 23.76 -29.40
N GLY A 195 19.55 22.87 -28.95
CA GLY A 195 18.17 22.76 -29.44
C GLY A 195 17.98 21.99 -30.76
N ALA A 196 19.04 21.51 -31.43
CA ALA A 196 18.94 20.81 -32.71
C ALA A 196 18.05 19.54 -32.65
N ASN A 197 18.15 18.79 -31.55
CA ASN A 197 17.30 17.64 -31.25
C ASN A 197 16.78 17.73 -29.80
N GLY A 198 16.53 18.95 -29.33
CA GLY A 198 16.28 19.27 -27.92
C GLY A 198 17.51 19.87 -27.21
N ARG A 199 17.32 20.27 -25.96
CA ARG A 199 18.33 20.94 -25.14
C ARG A 199 19.52 20.04 -24.87
N VAL A 200 20.75 20.50 -25.08
CA VAL A 200 21.95 19.66 -24.92
C VAL A 200 22.54 19.66 -23.50
N MET A 201 22.14 20.63 -22.65
CA MET A 201 22.47 20.69 -21.21
C MET A 201 21.20 21.02 -20.40
N GLN A 202 20.92 20.26 -19.33
CA GLN A 202 19.61 20.34 -18.66
C GLN A 202 19.55 21.27 -17.44
N GLN A 203 20.66 21.53 -16.74
CA GLN A 203 20.62 22.32 -15.49
C GLN A 203 20.95 23.79 -15.76
N GLN A 204 19.97 24.52 -16.29
CA GLN A 204 20.06 25.98 -16.36
C GLN A 204 20.14 26.58 -14.95
N GLN A 205 21.08 27.49 -14.77
CA GLN A 205 21.18 28.34 -13.60
C GLN A 205 20.42 29.63 -13.87
N ALA A 206 19.96 30.30 -12.81
CA ALA A 206 19.36 31.63 -12.94
C ALA A 206 20.28 32.54 -13.77
N ASP A 207 19.69 33.24 -14.75
CA ASP A 207 20.38 34.16 -15.65
C ASP A 207 21.11 35.24 -14.84
N ASP A 208 22.33 35.58 -15.27
CA ASP A 208 23.25 36.46 -14.57
C ASP A 208 23.66 37.62 -15.49
N ALA A 209 23.17 38.83 -15.19
CA ALA A 209 23.49 40.04 -15.95
C ALA A 209 24.95 40.47 -15.81
N THR A 210 25.71 39.84 -14.91
CA THR A 210 27.15 40.01 -14.72
C THR A 210 27.93 38.74 -15.05
N LEU A 211 27.33 37.83 -15.85
CA LEU A 211 27.94 36.55 -16.19
C LEU A 211 29.32 36.75 -16.82
N THR A 212 30.31 36.03 -16.30
CA THR A 212 31.62 35.82 -16.91
C THR A 212 31.82 34.32 -17.12
N VAL A 213 32.78 33.94 -17.95
CA VAL A 213 33.17 32.53 -18.11
C VAL A 213 33.55 31.93 -16.75
N ALA A 214 34.34 32.67 -15.96
CA ALA A 214 34.80 32.26 -14.65
C ALA A 214 33.65 32.10 -13.64
N SER A 215 32.67 33.01 -13.62
CA SER A 215 31.54 32.93 -12.67
C SER A 215 30.61 31.76 -12.98
N CYS A 216 30.36 31.46 -14.25
CA CYS A 216 29.58 30.27 -14.63
C CYS A 216 30.28 28.97 -14.24
N ILE A 217 31.57 28.84 -14.58
CA ILE A 217 32.36 27.67 -14.21
C ILE A 217 32.42 27.52 -12.69
N GLY A 218 32.66 28.61 -11.97
CA GLY A 218 32.66 28.62 -10.51
C GLY A 218 31.34 28.13 -9.91
N LYS A 219 30.20 28.53 -10.50
CA LYS A 219 28.88 28.03 -10.11
C LYS A 219 28.74 26.53 -10.36
N CYS A 220 29.13 26.05 -11.54
CA CYS A 220 29.08 24.61 -11.87
C CYS A 220 30.00 23.77 -10.97
N VAL A 221 31.20 24.27 -10.66
CA VAL A 221 32.10 23.64 -9.68
C VAL A 221 31.45 23.58 -8.30
N GLY A 222 30.82 24.66 -7.84
CA GLY A 222 30.10 24.69 -6.55
C GLY A 222 28.95 23.69 -6.46
N LEU A 223 28.36 23.34 -7.60
CA LEU A 223 27.30 22.33 -7.74
C LEU A 223 27.83 20.92 -8.04
N GLY A 224 29.14 20.73 -8.17
CA GLY A 224 29.78 19.44 -8.45
C GLY A 224 29.72 18.98 -9.91
N TYR A 225 29.47 19.88 -10.86
CA TYR A 225 29.37 19.56 -12.29
C TYR A 225 30.70 19.77 -13.04
N PRO A 226 31.15 18.80 -13.88
CA PRO A 226 32.38 18.89 -14.66
C PRO A 226 32.22 19.59 -16.02
N VAL A 227 30.99 20.00 -16.40
CA VAL A 227 30.71 20.71 -17.66
C VAL A 227 29.93 21.99 -17.37
N ALA A 228 30.34 23.08 -18.01
CA ALA A 228 29.70 24.39 -17.95
C ALA A 228 29.43 24.87 -19.38
N GLY A 229 28.24 25.38 -19.64
CA GLY A 229 27.85 25.94 -20.93
C GLY A 229 27.30 27.34 -20.74
N MET A 230 27.66 28.27 -21.60
CA MET A 230 27.12 29.62 -21.58
C MET A 230 26.34 29.90 -22.86
N GLU A 231 25.13 30.44 -22.72
CA GLU A 231 24.28 30.83 -23.83
C GLU A 231 23.77 32.26 -23.64
N TYR A 232 23.50 32.94 -24.76
CA TYR A 232 22.82 34.23 -24.78
C TYR A 232 23.49 35.32 -23.92
N GLY A 233 24.80 35.23 -23.68
CA GLY A 233 25.58 36.24 -22.94
C GLY A 233 25.40 36.23 -21.43
N GLN A 234 24.26 35.74 -20.93
CA GLN A 234 23.84 35.82 -19.52
C GLN A 234 23.37 34.49 -18.92
N GLN A 235 23.21 33.43 -19.73
CA GLN A 235 22.72 32.15 -19.26
C GLN A 235 23.89 31.20 -18.98
N CYS A 236 23.78 30.45 -17.88
CA CYS A 236 24.77 29.48 -17.47
C CYS A 236 24.11 28.11 -17.27
N PHE A 237 24.72 27.06 -17.80
CA PHE A 237 24.25 25.68 -17.73
C PHE A 237 25.33 24.83 -17.10
N CYS A 238 24.94 23.96 -16.17
CA CYS A 238 25.83 23.00 -15.56
C CYS A 238 25.40 21.58 -15.93
N ASP A 239 26.31 20.69 -16.26
CA ASP A 239 25.96 19.29 -16.53
C ASP A 239 27.18 18.38 -16.35
N THR A 240 26.96 17.08 -16.52
CA THR A 240 28.02 16.06 -16.53
C THR A 240 28.46 15.69 -17.95
N ALA A 241 27.66 16.03 -18.95
CA ALA A 241 27.88 15.70 -20.36
C ALA A 241 27.02 16.58 -21.27
N LEU A 242 27.26 16.53 -22.58
CA LEU A 242 26.31 17.03 -23.58
C LEU A 242 25.40 15.91 -24.07
N ARG A 243 24.16 16.24 -24.45
CA ARG A 243 23.11 15.28 -24.83
C ARG A 243 22.55 15.57 -26.23
N ASN A 244 21.58 14.78 -26.67
CA ASN A 244 20.80 15.02 -27.89
C ASN A 244 21.63 15.13 -29.17
N GLY A 245 22.75 14.39 -29.23
CA GLY A 245 23.65 14.39 -30.38
C GLY A 245 24.27 15.77 -30.62
N ALA A 246 24.60 16.48 -29.54
CA ALA A 246 25.25 17.79 -29.61
C ALA A 246 26.41 17.75 -30.62
N SER A 247 26.46 18.75 -31.48
CA SER A 247 27.48 18.87 -32.51
C SER A 247 28.15 20.23 -32.43
N LYS A 248 29.43 20.26 -32.75
CA LYS A 248 30.20 21.50 -32.85
C LYS A 248 29.75 22.28 -34.08
N THR A 249 29.78 23.61 -33.97
CA THR A 249 29.62 24.53 -35.10
C THR A 249 30.83 25.45 -35.20
N SER A 250 30.80 26.41 -36.12
CA SER A 250 31.81 27.45 -36.23
C SER A 250 31.91 28.27 -34.94
N GLU A 251 33.12 28.56 -34.48
CA GLU A 251 33.36 29.44 -33.31
C GLU A 251 32.76 30.84 -33.50
N SER A 252 32.58 31.29 -34.75
CA SER A 252 31.91 32.54 -35.06
C SER A 252 30.43 32.56 -34.67
N ASP A 253 29.80 31.40 -34.48
CA ASP A 253 28.39 31.32 -34.10
C ASP A 253 28.19 31.64 -32.61
N CYS A 254 29.19 31.38 -31.76
CA CYS A 254 29.18 31.77 -30.35
C CYS A 254 29.71 33.20 -30.20
N SER A 255 29.07 34.14 -30.90
CA SER A 255 29.55 35.52 -31.04
C SER A 255 29.16 36.46 -29.90
N MET A 256 28.21 36.05 -29.05
CA MET A 256 27.64 36.93 -28.03
C MET A 256 28.64 37.15 -26.90
N ALA A 257 28.81 38.41 -26.51
CA ALA A 257 29.70 38.77 -25.41
C ALA A 257 29.06 38.36 -24.07
N CYS A 258 29.90 37.98 -23.11
CA CYS A 258 29.44 37.73 -21.74
C CYS A 258 28.96 39.06 -21.11
N ALA A 259 27.85 39.03 -20.38
CA ALA A 259 27.22 40.23 -19.84
C ALA A 259 28.11 40.96 -18.81
N GLY A 260 28.92 40.20 -18.05
CA GLY A 260 29.89 40.73 -17.08
C GLY A 260 31.27 41.04 -17.63
N ASP A 261 31.61 40.55 -18.82
CA ASP A 261 32.89 40.86 -19.49
C ASP A 261 32.74 40.81 -21.01
N SER A 262 32.71 42.01 -21.62
CA SER A 262 32.55 42.15 -23.08
C SER A 262 33.71 41.58 -23.91
N THR A 263 34.84 41.26 -23.27
CA THR A 263 35.99 40.64 -23.92
C THR A 263 35.87 39.12 -24.04
N GLU A 264 34.97 38.50 -23.26
CA GLU A 264 34.69 37.07 -23.27
C GLU A 264 33.47 36.74 -24.15
N LYS A 265 33.37 35.48 -24.63
CA LYS A 265 32.22 34.98 -25.41
C LYS A 265 31.42 33.94 -24.63
N CYS A 266 30.12 34.16 -24.55
CA CYS A 266 29.16 33.36 -23.79
C CYS A 266 28.01 32.88 -24.70
N GLY A 267 28.37 32.13 -25.74
CA GLY A 267 27.42 31.53 -26.67
C GLY A 267 26.75 32.51 -27.62
N ALA A 268 25.55 32.17 -28.08
CA ALA A 268 24.58 32.99 -28.82
C ALA A 268 23.21 32.30 -28.78
N GLY A 269 22.19 32.76 -29.52
CA GLY A 269 20.92 32.04 -29.58
C GLY A 269 21.06 30.64 -30.19
N ASN A 270 20.64 29.60 -29.46
CA ASN A 270 20.82 28.18 -29.80
C ASN A 270 22.29 27.76 -29.94
N ARG A 271 23.20 28.40 -29.21
CA ARG A 271 24.66 28.21 -29.29
C ARG A 271 25.32 28.28 -27.93
N LEU A 272 25.94 27.19 -27.49
CA LEU A 272 26.64 27.09 -26.21
C LEU A 272 28.15 27.21 -26.37
N SER A 273 28.75 28.15 -25.65
CA SER A 273 30.19 28.11 -25.37
C SER A 273 30.43 27.13 -24.23
N VAL A 274 31.03 25.96 -24.51
CA VAL A 274 31.16 24.86 -23.53
C VAL A 274 32.58 24.78 -22.97
N TYR A 275 32.70 24.60 -21.66
CA TYR A 275 33.93 24.35 -20.93
C TYR A 275 33.80 23.06 -20.10
N SER A 276 34.91 22.35 -19.91
CA SER A 276 34.94 21.15 -19.06
C SER A 276 36.30 20.94 -18.41
N ASN A 277 36.32 20.35 -17.22
CA ASN A 277 37.53 19.92 -16.52
C ASN A 277 37.87 18.43 -16.65
N ASP A 278 37.11 17.71 -17.46
CA ASP A 278 37.34 16.30 -17.78
C ASP A 278 37.13 16.08 -19.29
N THR A 279 37.28 14.84 -19.75
CA THR A 279 36.93 14.43 -21.10
C THR A 279 35.44 14.65 -21.33
N LEU A 280 35.11 15.60 -22.19
CA LEU A 280 33.72 15.94 -22.50
C LEU A 280 33.01 14.75 -23.16
N THR A 281 32.04 14.16 -22.45
CA THR A 281 31.18 13.12 -22.98
C THR A 281 30.03 13.74 -23.75
N VAL A 282 29.72 13.20 -24.94
CA VAL A 282 28.59 13.63 -25.77
C VAL A 282 27.72 12.42 -26.09
N TYR A 283 26.50 12.44 -25.59
CA TYR A 283 25.53 11.39 -25.88
C TYR A 283 24.86 11.62 -27.25
N PRO A 284 24.62 10.54 -28.03
CA PRO A 284 23.87 10.64 -29.28
C PRO A 284 22.42 11.09 -29.03
N VAL A 285 21.68 11.35 -30.10
CA VAL A 285 20.22 11.51 -30.00
C VAL A 285 19.65 10.22 -29.41
N PRO A 286 18.89 10.28 -28.31
CA PRO A 286 18.35 9.07 -27.69
C PRO A 286 17.43 8.34 -28.66
N THR A 287 17.47 7.01 -28.63
CA THR A 287 16.58 6.17 -29.44
C THR A 287 15.83 5.18 -28.55
N PRO A 288 14.63 4.71 -28.93
CA PRO A 288 13.95 3.68 -28.15
C PRO A 288 14.81 2.42 -28.02
N GLN A 289 14.86 1.82 -26.84
CA GLN A 289 15.62 0.60 -26.60
C GLN A 289 14.84 -0.61 -27.15
N LYS A 290 15.08 -0.97 -28.42
CA LYS A 290 14.36 -2.09 -29.09
C LYS A 290 15.01 -3.47 -28.89
N SER A 291 16.23 -3.52 -28.35
CA SER A 291 17.01 -4.74 -28.16
C SER A 291 17.84 -4.68 -26.89
N GLY A 292 18.44 -5.80 -26.48
CA GLY A 292 19.14 -5.90 -25.19
C GLY A 292 18.19 -5.75 -24.00
N LEU A 293 16.94 -6.14 -24.18
CA LEU A 293 15.92 -6.15 -23.12
C LEU A 293 16.10 -7.41 -22.26
N ASN A 294 15.92 -7.27 -20.94
CA ASN A 294 15.96 -8.40 -20.02
C ASN A 294 14.78 -9.34 -20.28
N GLY A 295 15.00 -10.66 -20.30
CA GLY A 295 13.91 -11.62 -20.48
C GLY A 295 13.28 -11.58 -21.88
N SER A 296 11.96 -11.75 -21.96
CA SER A 296 11.20 -11.85 -23.22
C SER A 296 10.36 -10.61 -23.51
N TRP A 297 10.83 -9.44 -23.05
CA TRP A 297 10.19 -8.17 -23.33
C TRP A 297 10.44 -7.72 -24.77
N VAL A 298 9.42 -7.14 -25.40
CA VAL A 298 9.43 -6.62 -26.77
C VAL A 298 8.90 -5.19 -26.77
N TYR A 299 9.63 -4.30 -27.46
CA TYR A 299 9.20 -2.93 -27.66
C TYR A 299 8.05 -2.86 -28.67
N GLN A 300 6.95 -2.20 -28.29
CA GLN A 300 5.73 -2.12 -29.09
C GLN A 300 5.54 -0.76 -29.76
N GLY A 301 6.16 0.31 -29.25
CA GLY A 301 6.11 1.64 -29.86
C GLY A 301 5.88 2.78 -28.85
N CYS A 302 5.57 3.96 -29.37
CA CYS A 302 5.12 5.10 -28.57
C CYS A 302 3.60 5.02 -28.35
N LEU A 303 3.15 4.84 -27.11
CA LEU A 303 1.74 4.67 -26.75
C LEU A 303 1.19 5.97 -26.16
N ALA A 304 -0.04 6.33 -26.53
CA ALA A 304 -0.77 7.43 -25.87
C ALA A 304 -1.01 7.11 -24.39
N ASP A 305 -0.81 8.09 -23.53
CA ASP A 305 -1.21 8.03 -22.11
C ASP A 305 -1.72 9.41 -21.68
N ASP A 306 -2.77 9.49 -20.88
CA ASP A 306 -3.20 10.78 -20.33
C ASP A 306 -3.80 10.63 -18.92
N GLN A 307 -4.02 11.76 -18.24
CA GLN A 307 -4.47 11.77 -16.84
C GLN A 307 -5.90 11.25 -16.64
N GLU A 308 -6.74 11.28 -17.68
CA GLU A 308 -8.12 10.81 -17.62
C GLU A 308 -8.24 9.35 -18.06
N THR A 309 -7.37 8.93 -18.98
CA THR A 309 -7.32 7.63 -19.64
C THR A 309 -5.91 7.06 -19.52
N ARG A 310 -5.59 6.54 -18.34
CA ARG A 310 -4.31 5.87 -18.09
C ARG A 310 -4.22 4.56 -18.85
N ALA A 311 -3.14 4.37 -19.62
CA ALA A 311 -2.87 3.15 -20.35
C ALA A 311 -2.44 2.01 -19.42
N LEU A 312 -1.68 2.34 -18.38
CA LEU A 312 -1.21 1.42 -17.35
C LEU A 312 -1.51 2.01 -15.97
N PRO A 313 -1.99 1.22 -15.00
CA PRO A 313 -2.50 1.76 -13.74
C PRO A 313 -1.43 2.11 -12.70
N TRP A 314 -0.24 1.47 -12.74
CA TRP A 314 0.70 1.54 -11.62
C TRP A 314 1.95 2.34 -11.93
N GLN A 315 2.04 3.56 -11.38
CA GLN A 315 3.19 4.45 -11.54
C GLN A 315 4.26 4.23 -10.47
N LEU A 316 5.53 4.26 -10.88
CA LEU A 316 6.72 4.33 -10.06
C LEU A 316 7.56 5.53 -10.51
N ILE A 317 8.16 6.25 -9.56
CA ILE A 317 9.06 7.36 -9.86
C ILE A 317 10.51 6.91 -9.67
N LEU A 318 11.26 6.83 -10.76
CA LEU A 318 12.66 6.40 -10.83
C LEU A 318 13.56 7.59 -11.21
N ASN A 319 13.73 8.54 -10.28
CA ASN A 319 14.38 9.84 -10.54
C ASN A 319 15.73 9.76 -11.26
N ASN A 320 16.59 8.80 -10.89
CA ASN A 320 17.98 8.73 -11.38
C ASN A 320 18.34 7.39 -12.05
N ASN A 321 17.39 6.47 -12.14
CA ASN A 321 17.68 5.11 -12.60
C ASN A 321 16.53 4.53 -13.43
N ASN A 322 15.70 5.38 -14.03
CA ASN A 322 14.71 4.90 -15.00
C ASN A 322 15.46 4.43 -16.24
N THR A 323 15.35 3.16 -16.56
CA THR A 323 15.82 2.57 -17.82
C THR A 323 14.76 1.58 -18.27
N ALA A 324 14.73 1.23 -19.56
CA ALA A 324 13.78 0.23 -20.05
C ALA A 324 13.89 -1.07 -19.24
N ASN A 325 15.11 -1.57 -19.05
CA ASN A 325 15.35 -2.80 -18.30
C ASN A 325 14.97 -2.70 -16.82
N ASN A 326 15.26 -1.60 -16.13
CA ASN A 326 14.87 -1.48 -14.72
C ASN A 326 13.35 -1.45 -14.57
N CYS A 327 12.66 -0.67 -15.41
CA CYS A 327 11.22 -0.56 -15.37
C CYS A 327 10.52 -1.89 -15.67
N ILE A 328 10.81 -2.50 -16.83
CA ILE A 328 10.12 -3.72 -17.25
C ILE A 328 10.51 -4.95 -16.39
N THR A 329 11.73 -4.98 -15.84
CA THR A 329 12.11 -6.03 -14.86
C THR A 329 11.29 -5.86 -13.58
N GLN A 330 11.10 -4.63 -13.10
CA GLN A 330 10.25 -4.36 -11.93
C GLN A 330 8.79 -4.78 -12.18
N CYS A 331 8.23 -4.47 -13.36
CA CYS A 331 6.89 -4.91 -13.72
C CYS A 331 6.77 -6.45 -13.73
N SER A 332 7.68 -7.13 -14.43
CA SER A 332 7.66 -8.60 -14.52
C SER A 332 7.90 -9.31 -13.18
N ASN A 333 8.70 -8.72 -12.28
CA ASN A 333 8.89 -9.24 -10.92
C ASN A 333 7.59 -9.25 -10.10
N PHE A 334 6.61 -8.41 -10.44
CA PHE A 334 5.28 -8.38 -9.83
C PHE A 334 4.20 -9.04 -10.69
N GLY A 335 4.59 -9.77 -11.75
CA GLY A 335 3.68 -10.50 -12.62
C GLY A 335 2.94 -9.65 -13.65
N TYR A 336 3.38 -8.41 -13.90
CA TYR A 336 2.83 -7.52 -14.93
C TYR A 336 3.49 -7.79 -16.28
N ASN A 337 2.68 -8.03 -17.32
CA ASN A 337 3.13 -8.35 -18.68
C ASN A 337 3.17 -7.15 -19.64
N ALA A 338 2.89 -5.95 -19.12
CA ALA A 338 2.96 -4.69 -19.83
C ALA A 338 3.69 -3.65 -18.97
N GLY A 339 4.56 -2.87 -19.60
CA GLY A 339 5.33 -1.82 -18.95
C GLY A 339 5.59 -0.66 -19.90
N GLY A 340 5.73 0.54 -19.36
CA GLY A 340 6.08 1.71 -20.14
C GLY A 340 6.77 2.78 -19.32
N MET A 341 7.44 3.71 -19.98
CA MET A 341 8.09 4.83 -19.29
C MET A 341 7.60 6.16 -19.85
N GLU A 342 7.41 7.14 -18.95
CA GLU A 342 6.92 8.49 -19.23
C GLU A 342 7.86 9.54 -18.60
N TYR A 343 7.88 10.77 -19.13
CA TYR A 343 8.59 11.91 -18.53
C TYR A 343 10.08 11.68 -18.21
N GLY A 344 10.73 10.66 -18.80
CA GLY A 344 12.11 10.28 -18.50
C GLY A 344 12.34 9.60 -17.15
N ILE A 345 11.48 9.87 -16.14
CA ILE A 345 11.63 9.40 -14.75
C ILE A 345 10.54 8.42 -14.31
N GLU A 346 9.42 8.36 -15.02
CA GLU A 346 8.28 7.56 -14.60
C GLU A 346 8.35 6.18 -15.25
N CYS A 347 8.03 5.16 -14.47
CA CYS A 347 7.85 3.79 -14.90
C CYS A 347 6.42 3.38 -14.58
N TRP A 348 5.72 2.80 -15.54
CA TRP A 348 4.33 2.40 -15.44
C TRP A 348 4.22 0.91 -15.69
N CYS A 349 3.51 0.20 -14.81
CA CYS A 349 3.29 -1.25 -14.89
C CYS A 349 1.80 -1.57 -14.99
N GLY A 350 1.49 -2.65 -15.70
CA GLY A 350 0.13 -3.16 -15.83
C GLY A 350 0.08 -4.41 -16.69
N THR A 351 -1.06 -4.64 -17.32
CA THR A 351 -1.28 -5.75 -18.21
C THR A 351 -1.65 -5.28 -19.61
N THR A 352 -1.44 -6.13 -20.60
CA THR A 352 -1.93 -5.89 -21.96
C THR A 352 -3.44 -5.67 -22.00
N SER A 353 -4.20 -6.27 -21.07
CA SER A 353 -5.64 -6.06 -20.93
C SER A 353 -5.99 -4.66 -20.44
N ASP A 354 -5.15 -4.04 -19.61
CA ASP A 354 -5.35 -2.65 -19.15
C ASP A 354 -5.26 -1.67 -20.33
N VAL A 355 -4.26 -1.84 -21.19
CA VAL A 355 -4.10 -1.05 -22.41
C VAL A 355 -5.28 -1.24 -23.37
N LEU A 356 -5.74 -2.47 -23.56
CA LEU A 356 -6.91 -2.78 -24.40
C LEU A 356 -8.19 -2.14 -23.84
N THR A 357 -8.37 -2.19 -22.51
CA THR A 357 -9.55 -1.62 -21.83
C THR A 357 -9.54 -0.09 -21.89
N ALA A 358 -8.37 0.53 -21.76
CA ALA A 358 -8.20 1.97 -21.90
C ALA A 358 -8.46 2.47 -23.33
N GLY A 359 -8.36 1.62 -24.35
CA GLY A 359 -8.64 1.97 -25.75
C GLY A 359 -7.62 2.92 -26.39
N VAL A 360 -6.49 3.14 -25.73
CA VAL A 360 -5.40 4.02 -26.19
C VAL A 360 -4.70 3.43 -27.42
N GLN A 361 -4.08 4.30 -28.23
CA GLN A 361 -3.47 3.92 -29.51
C GLN A 361 -1.96 4.16 -29.52
N LEU A 362 -1.27 3.40 -30.37
CA LEU A 362 0.11 3.72 -30.73
C LEU A 362 0.14 4.98 -31.60
N LEU A 363 1.17 5.79 -31.38
CA LEU A 363 1.38 7.09 -32.00
C LEU A 363 2.72 7.09 -32.74
N ASP A 364 2.98 8.19 -33.45
CA ASP A 364 4.27 8.40 -34.11
C ASP A 364 5.42 8.38 -33.08
N GLU A 365 6.50 7.64 -33.40
CA GLU A 365 7.68 7.48 -32.55
C GLU A 365 8.28 8.82 -32.11
N SER A 366 8.18 9.86 -32.95
CA SER A 366 8.69 11.21 -32.65
C SER A 366 8.01 11.88 -31.46
N GLN A 367 6.85 11.39 -31.02
CA GLN A 367 6.16 11.94 -29.84
C GLN A 367 6.78 11.45 -28.52
N CYS A 368 7.50 10.33 -28.54
CA CYS A 368 8.32 9.85 -27.44
C CYS A 368 9.73 10.40 -27.62
N GLN A 369 10.09 11.41 -26.85
CA GLN A 369 11.28 12.24 -27.09
C GLN A 369 12.13 12.49 -25.84
N TYR A 370 11.71 12.00 -24.68
CA TYR A 370 12.40 12.23 -23.43
C TYR A 370 13.41 11.14 -23.15
N ALA A 371 14.64 11.54 -22.85
CA ALA A 371 15.70 10.62 -22.47
C ALA A 371 15.42 9.99 -21.10
N CYS A 372 15.81 8.73 -20.93
CA CYS A 372 15.74 8.03 -19.66
C CYS A 372 16.68 8.66 -18.63
N SER A 373 16.22 8.84 -17.39
CA SER A 373 17.05 9.38 -16.31
C SER A 373 18.24 8.49 -15.94
N GLY A 374 18.10 7.17 -16.10
CA GLY A 374 19.17 6.19 -15.89
C GLY A 374 19.95 5.81 -17.16
N ASN A 375 19.55 6.30 -18.33
CA ASN A 375 20.25 6.03 -19.60
C ASN A 375 20.01 7.14 -20.63
N ALA A 376 20.96 8.07 -20.74
CA ALA A 376 20.88 9.22 -21.62
C ALA A 376 20.78 8.88 -23.13
N THR A 377 21.09 7.63 -23.54
CA THR A 377 21.02 7.20 -24.94
C THR A 377 19.71 6.51 -25.30
N ALA A 378 18.82 6.29 -24.33
CA ALA A 378 17.53 5.63 -24.51
C ALA A 378 16.36 6.58 -24.28
N ILE A 379 15.25 6.37 -24.98
CA ILE A 379 13.99 7.12 -24.78
C ILE A 379 13.13 6.44 -23.70
N CYS A 380 12.61 7.24 -22.77
CA CYS A 380 11.66 6.87 -21.72
C CYS A 380 10.42 7.78 -21.80
N GLY A 381 9.69 7.63 -22.90
CA GLY A 381 8.43 8.32 -23.15
C GLY A 381 8.54 9.75 -23.67
N GLY A 382 7.47 10.49 -23.47
CA GLY A 382 7.28 11.90 -23.83
C GLY A 382 6.21 12.51 -22.94
N SER A 383 5.80 13.74 -23.21
CA SER A 383 4.67 14.33 -22.48
C SER A 383 3.39 13.59 -22.84
N ARG A 384 2.76 12.89 -21.89
CA ARG A 384 1.54 12.09 -22.14
C ARG A 384 1.79 10.92 -23.09
N ARG A 385 2.99 10.34 -23.06
CA ARG A 385 3.43 9.30 -24.01
C ARG A 385 4.31 8.27 -23.34
N LEU A 386 3.94 7.01 -23.44
CA LEU A 386 4.73 5.89 -22.95
C LEU A 386 5.60 5.31 -24.06
N THR A 387 6.89 5.11 -23.82
CA THR A 387 7.61 4.07 -24.56
C THR A 387 7.16 2.71 -24.03
N TYR A 388 6.39 1.97 -24.83
CA TYR A 388 5.61 0.82 -24.39
C TYR A 388 6.27 -0.51 -24.76
N TYR A 389 6.21 -1.46 -23.82
CA TYR A 389 6.79 -2.79 -23.91
C TYR A 389 5.79 -3.84 -23.43
N THR A 390 5.83 -5.02 -24.06
CA THR A 390 5.03 -6.19 -23.66
C THR A 390 5.91 -7.42 -23.50
N TRP A 391 5.48 -8.33 -22.64
CA TRP A 391 6.13 -9.62 -22.44
C TRP A 391 5.57 -10.67 -23.39
N GLU A 392 6.43 -11.32 -24.17
CA GLU A 392 6.08 -12.38 -25.13
C GLU A 392 6.59 -13.78 -24.70
N GLY A 393 7.14 -13.90 -23.49
CA GLY A 393 7.62 -15.16 -22.93
C GLY A 393 6.50 -16.02 -22.33
N LYS A 394 6.90 -16.99 -21.48
CA LYS A 394 5.93 -17.76 -20.66
C LYS A 394 5.09 -16.81 -19.82
N SER A 395 3.78 -17.04 -19.72
CA SER A 395 2.88 -16.18 -18.95
C SER A 395 3.39 -15.94 -17.53
N LEU A 396 3.35 -14.68 -17.10
CA LEU A 396 3.75 -14.23 -15.76
C LEU A 396 2.60 -14.34 -14.74
N ALA A 397 1.37 -14.49 -15.22
CA ALA A 397 0.17 -14.73 -14.42
C ALA A 397 -0.90 -15.37 -15.30
N GLN A 398 -1.38 -16.54 -14.92
CA GLN A 398 -2.44 -17.26 -15.61
C GLN A 398 -3.53 -17.65 -14.62
N PHE A 399 -4.76 -17.28 -14.95
CA PHE A 399 -5.94 -17.58 -14.16
C PHE A 399 -6.89 -18.49 -14.95
N THR A 400 -7.51 -19.44 -14.26
CA THR A 400 -8.57 -20.26 -14.83
C THR A 400 -9.92 -19.70 -14.40
N TYR A 401 -10.89 -19.60 -15.31
CA TYR A 401 -12.24 -19.13 -15.00
C TYR A 401 -13.20 -20.32 -15.08
N GLN A 402 -13.60 -20.83 -13.91
CA GLN A 402 -14.41 -22.04 -13.84
C GLN A 402 -15.88 -21.75 -14.13
N THR A 403 -16.60 -22.75 -14.65
CA THR A 403 -18.04 -22.67 -14.92
C THR A 403 -18.75 -23.98 -14.55
N GLY A 404 -20.07 -23.92 -14.35
CA GLY A 404 -20.86 -25.07 -13.93
C GLY A 404 -20.34 -25.69 -12.62
N ASN A 405 -20.35 -27.02 -12.53
CA ASN A 405 -19.91 -27.74 -11.34
C ASN A 405 -18.44 -27.46 -10.96
N ALA A 406 -17.58 -27.11 -11.93
CA ALA A 406 -16.18 -26.79 -11.64
C ALA A 406 -16.02 -25.47 -10.89
N ALA A 407 -17.01 -24.58 -10.92
CA ALA A 407 -17.00 -23.31 -10.19
C ALA A 407 -17.43 -23.44 -8.72
N GLY A 408 -17.97 -24.58 -8.31
CA GLY A 408 -18.66 -24.69 -7.02
C GLY A 408 -19.96 -23.88 -6.97
N GLU A 409 -20.50 -23.68 -5.77
CA GLU A 409 -21.74 -22.93 -5.58
C GLU A 409 -21.79 -22.26 -4.20
N TYR A 410 -22.27 -21.02 -4.13
CA TYR A 410 -22.71 -20.43 -2.87
C TYR A 410 -24.18 -20.80 -2.60
N GLN A 411 -24.44 -21.30 -1.39
CA GLN A 411 -25.78 -21.70 -0.97
C GLN A 411 -26.11 -21.09 0.39
N PHE A 412 -27.31 -20.52 0.52
CA PHE A 412 -27.84 -20.12 1.82
C PHE A 412 -27.98 -21.34 2.74
N LEU A 413 -27.40 -21.26 3.94
CA LEU A 413 -27.42 -22.35 4.91
C LEU A 413 -28.58 -22.19 5.89
N ILE A 414 -28.59 -21.07 6.63
CA ILE A 414 -29.58 -20.74 7.65
C ILE A 414 -29.47 -19.25 8.00
N GLY A 415 -30.53 -18.65 8.56
CA GLY A 415 -30.43 -17.33 9.18
C GLY A 415 -29.56 -17.39 10.44
N GLY A 416 -28.83 -16.32 10.77
CA GLY A 416 -28.06 -16.22 12.01
C GLY A 416 -28.81 -15.50 13.11
N VAL A 417 -28.39 -15.78 14.34
CA VAL A 417 -28.87 -15.13 15.57
C VAL A 417 -27.98 -13.98 16.02
N VAL A 418 -26.73 -13.95 15.54
CA VAL A 418 -25.72 -12.90 15.76
C VAL A 418 -24.82 -12.76 14.54
N ILE A 419 -24.03 -11.69 14.50
CA ILE A 419 -22.90 -11.53 13.57
C ILE A 419 -21.65 -12.05 14.27
N PRO A 420 -21.16 -13.26 13.95
CA PRO A 420 -20.00 -13.80 14.63
C PRO A 420 -18.75 -12.98 14.29
N LEU A 421 -17.99 -12.66 15.33
CA LEU A 421 -16.64 -12.10 15.24
C LEU A 421 -15.58 -13.20 15.27
N VAL A 422 -15.94 -14.37 15.82
CA VAL A 422 -15.12 -15.58 15.78
C VAL A 422 -16.02 -16.75 15.44
N THR A 423 -15.59 -17.56 14.46
CA THR A 423 -16.29 -18.78 14.05
C THR A 423 -15.33 -19.96 14.11
N GLN A 424 -15.74 -21.06 14.75
CA GLN A 424 -14.88 -22.23 14.96
C GLN A 424 -15.65 -23.55 14.93
N ALA A 425 -15.17 -24.51 14.13
CA ALA A 425 -15.71 -25.88 14.14
C ALA A 425 -15.32 -26.61 15.43
N ALA A 426 -16.23 -27.43 15.93
CA ALA A 426 -16.03 -28.26 17.10
C ALA A 426 -16.17 -29.75 16.75
N ARG A 427 -15.40 -30.59 17.45
CA ARG A 427 -15.36 -32.05 17.21
C ARG A 427 -16.66 -32.80 17.48
N ASN A 428 -17.66 -32.13 18.06
CA ASN A 428 -19.02 -32.64 18.26
C ASN A 428 -19.90 -32.47 17.00
N GLY A 429 -19.35 -31.99 15.88
CA GLY A 429 -20.05 -31.78 14.61
C GLY A 429 -20.83 -30.47 14.53
N LYS A 430 -20.50 -29.51 15.41
CA LYS A 430 -21.19 -28.22 15.55
C LYS A 430 -20.21 -27.07 15.35
N VAL A 431 -20.74 -25.85 15.26
CA VAL A 431 -19.95 -24.65 15.04
C VAL A 431 -20.24 -23.63 16.13
N THR A 432 -19.20 -23.12 16.78
CA THR A 432 -19.33 -22.03 17.75
C THR A 432 -19.24 -20.68 17.06
N PHE A 433 -20.16 -19.78 17.41
CA PHE A 433 -20.22 -18.40 16.97
C PHE A 433 -20.04 -17.51 18.20
N LEU A 434 -18.98 -16.69 18.22
CA LEU A 434 -18.74 -15.72 19.30
C LEU A 434 -18.94 -14.29 18.81
N GLU A 435 -19.57 -13.47 19.64
CA GLU A 435 -19.93 -12.09 19.38
C GLU A 435 -19.78 -11.25 20.67
N LYS A 436 -20.07 -9.96 20.57
CA LYS A 436 -19.98 -8.99 21.65
C LYS A 436 -20.87 -9.35 22.84
N ALA A 437 -20.33 -9.24 24.06
CA ALA A 437 -21.09 -9.44 25.30
C ALA A 437 -21.41 -8.10 25.97
N GLY A 438 -22.68 -7.73 26.04
CA GLY A 438 -23.13 -6.47 26.67
C GLY A 438 -22.97 -5.20 25.81
N THR A 439 -22.28 -5.30 24.68
CA THR A 439 -21.96 -4.20 23.74
C THR A 439 -22.44 -4.50 22.31
N GLY A 440 -22.98 -5.70 22.10
CA GLY A 440 -23.58 -6.14 20.85
C GLY A 440 -25.06 -5.78 20.73
N ALA A 441 -25.75 -6.48 19.83
CA ALA A 441 -27.19 -6.30 19.64
C ALA A 441 -27.97 -6.55 20.96
N PRO A 442 -29.08 -5.83 21.22
CA PRO A 442 -29.86 -6.04 22.44
C PRO A 442 -30.27 -7.50 22.63
N ASN A 443 -30.09 -8.04 23.84
CA ASN A 443 -30.39 -9.42 24.23
C ASN A 443 -29.49 -10.51 23.61
N THR A 444 -28.38 -10.15 22.96
CA THR A 444 -27.35 -11.14 22.61
C THR A 444 -26.79 -11.80 23.87
N THR A 445 -26.50 -13.09 23.79
CA THR A 445 -25.77 -13.82 24.85
C THR A 445 -24.26 -13.83 24.60
N GLY A 446 -23.80 -13.25 23.49
CA GLY A 446 -22.40 -13.17 23.08
C GLY A 446 -21.80 -14.49 22.57
N ALA A 447 -22.49 -15.63 22.72
CA ALA A 447 -22.02 -16.92 22.24
C ALA A 447 -23.17 -17.85 21.82
N TYR A 448 -23.02 -18.56 20.72
CA TYR A 448 -24.01 -19.49 20.20
C TYR A 448 -23.33 -20.72 19.61
N GLU A 449 -24.01 -21.85 19.66
CA GLU A 449 -23.61 -23.10 19.01
C GLU A 449 -24.62 -23.43 17.91
N LEU A 450 -24.14 -23.59 16.69
CA LEU A 450 -24.90 -24.01 15.52
C LEU A 450 -24.78 -25.51 15.31
N ASP A 451 -25.91 -26.22 15.37
CA ASP A 451 -26.04 -27.63 15.01
C ASP A 451 -26.40 -27.81 13.53
N ILE A 452 -25.41 -28.21 12.74
CA ILE A 452 -25.53 -28.46 11.29
C ILE A 452 -26.51 -29.61 10.98
N ALA A 453 -26.79 -30.51 11.93
CA ALA A 453 -27.75 -31.59 11.73
C ALA A 453 -29.21 -31.14 11.92
N GLN A 454 -29.46 -29.91 12.40
CA GLN A 454 -30.79 -29.39 12.68
C GLN A 454 -31.18 -28.19 11.83
N LEU A 455 -30.56 -27.98 10.66
CA LEU A 455 -30.80 -26.82 9.78
C LEU A 455 -32.27 -26.64 9.34
N ASN A 456 -33.08 -27.70 9.36
CA ASN A 456 -34.52 -27.64 9.08
C ASN A 456 -35.39 -27.22 10.28
N ASN A 457 -34.79 -27.08 11.46
CA ASN A 457 -35.42 -26.64 12.69
C ASN A 457 -34.60 -25.49 13.28
N PHE A 458 -34.92 -24.25 12.90
CA PHE A 458 -34.15 -23.07 13.31
C PHE A 458 -33.92 -22.98 14.82
N THR A 459 -34.98 -23.17 15.62
CA THR A 459 -34.87 -23.14 17.09
C THR A 459 -34.01 -24.27 17.63
N GLY A 460 -34.03 -25.45 17.00
CA GLY A 460 -33.15 -26.55 17.36
C GLY A 460 -31.70 -26.36 16.88
N ALA A 461 -31.48 -25.71 15.74
CA ALA A 461 -30.14 -25.46 15.21
C ALA A 461 -29.32 -24.53 16.10
N TRP A 462 -29.96 -23.53 16.71
CA TRP A 462 -29.27 -22.50 17.48
C TRP A 462 -29.42 -22.71 18.98
N ARG A 463 -28.31 -23.09 19.63
CA ARG A 463 -28.22 -23.15 21.08
C ARG A 463 -27.57 -21.87 21.62
N PRO A 464 -28.23 -21.11 22.51
CA PRO A 464 -27.59 -19.99 23.19
C PRO A 464 -26.57 -20.49 24.23
N MET A 465 -25.42 -19.82 24.26
CA MET A 465 -24.34 -19.95 25.25
C MET A 465 -23.99 -18.55 25.79
N HIS A 466 -23.22 -18.45 26.86
CA HIS A 466 -23.01 -17.18 27.57
C HIS A 466 -21.54 -16.94 27.88
N VAL A 467 -21.02 -15.85 27.32
CA VAL A 467 -19.78 -15.22 27.79
C VAL A 467 -20.11 -14.06 28.74
N LYS A 468 -19.28 -13.87 29.76
CA LYS A 468 -19.38 -12.83 30.78
C LYS A 468 -18.62 -11.55 30.39
N THR A 469 -17.55 -11.66 29.60
CA THR A 469 -16.75 -10.51 29.16
C THR A 469 -16.66 -10.43 27.64
N ASP A 470 -16.52 -9.21 27.12
CA ASP A 470 -16.62 -8.91 25.69
C ASP A 470 -15.43 -9.47 24.87
N ILE A 471 -15.71 -10.47 24.04
CA ILE A 471 -14.72 -11.16 23.19
C ILE A 471 -14.27 -10.33 22.00
N PHE A 472 -14.89 -9.18 21.69
CA PHE A 472 -14.57 -8.44 20.49
C PHE A 472 -13.05 -8.21 20.38
N CYS A 473 -12.48 -8.65 19.25
CA CYS A 473 -11.04 -8.61 18.93
C CYS A 473 -10.14 -9.53 19.78
N SER A 474 -10.66 -10.70 20.12
CA SER A 474 -9.91 -11.78 20.76
C SER A 474 -9.41 -12.82 19.74
N SER A 475 -8.50 -13.68 20.16
CA SER A 475 -8.04 -14.84 19.39
C SER A 475 -8.65 -16.12 19.94
N SER A 476 -8.95 -17.09 19.07
CA SER A 476 -9.39 -18.43 19.47
C SER A 476 -8.56 -19.55 18.85
N LEU A 477 -8.51 -20.70 19.53
CA LEU A 477 -7.93 -21.95 19.01
C LEU A 477 -8.54 -23.17 19.71
N THR A 478 -8.31 -24.37 19.18
CA THR A 478 -8.70 -25.64 19.82
C THR A 478 -7.53 -26.20 20.61
N LEU A 479 -7.76 -26.56 21.87
CA LEU A 479 -6.75 -27.16 22.75
C LEU A 479 -6.49 -28.64 22.39
N PRO A 480 -5.26 -29.14 22.59
CA PRO A 480 -4.90 -30.53 22.36
C PRO A 480 -5.40 -31.50 23.45
N ASP A 481 -6.16 -31.04 24.43
CA ASP A 481 -6.74 -31.92 25.46
C ASP A 481 -7.74 -32.92 24.84
N LYS A 482 -8.04 -34.00 25.56
CA LYS A 482 -8.83 -35.14 25.06
C LYS A 482 -10.29 -34.83 24.74
N VAL A 483 -10.78 -33.63 25.04
CA VAL A 483 -12.13 -33.20 24.67
C VAL A 483 -12.13 -32.06 23.68
N GLY A 484 -10.96 -31.57 23.28
CA GLY A 484 -10.80 -30.52 22.28
C GLY A 484 -11.46 -29.22 22.71
N ARG A 485 -11.24 -28.79 23.96
CA ARG A 485 -11.79 -27.51 24.44
C ARG A 485 -11.39 -26.37 23.51
N GLN A 486 -12.30 -25.44 23.27
CA GLN A 486 -11.99 -24.19 22.58
C GLN A 486 -11.55 -23.16 23.62
N ILE A 487 -10.48 -22.43 23.35
CA ILE A 487 -10.02 -21.31 24.16
C ILE A 487 -10.19 -20.02 23.38
N ASN A 488 -10.58 -18.95 24.08
CA ASN A 488 -10.63 -17.59 23.58
C ASN A 488 -9.81 -16.68 24.52
N VAL A 489 -8.94 -15.84 23.95
CA VAL A 489 -7.98 -15.01 24.72
C VAL A 489 -8.01 -13.55 24.28
N GLY A 490 -7.95 -12.64 25.25
CA GLY A 490 -8.06 -11.20 25.01
C GLY A 490 -9.50 -10.72 24.83
N GLY A 491 -9.69 -9.49 24.35
CA GLY A 491 -11.01 -8.91 24.15
C GLY A 491 -11.01 -7.39 24.27
N TRP A 492 -12.20 -6.79 24.26
CA TRP A 492 -12.37 -5.36 23.96
C TRP A 492 -11.79 -4.39 25.01
N ALA A 493 -12.27 -4.49 26.26
CA ALA A 493 -11.97 -3.49 27.29
C ALA A 493 -12.02 -4.08 28.70
N ASN A 494 -11.39 -3.39 29.66
CA ASN A 494 -11.36 -3.77 31.08
C ASN A 494 -10.87 -5.22 31.27
N ASP A 495 -11.57 -6.00 32.11
CA ASP A 495 -11.27 -7.41 32.38
C ASP A 495 -11.23 -8.27 31.10
N ALA A 496 -11.99 -7.88 30.06
CA ALA A 496 -12.02 -8.63 28.81
C ALA A 496 -10.66 -8.67 28.11
N THR A 497 -9.86 -7.59 28.21
CA THR A 497 -8.50 -7.55 27.64
C THR A 497 -7.59 -8.62 28.27
N TYR A 498 -7.85 -9.02 29.52
CA TYR A 498 -7.11 -10.07 30.21
C TYR A 498 -7.78 -11.45 30.10
N GLY A 499 -8.91 -11.53 29.40
CA GLY A 499 -9.83 -12.65 29.40
C GLY A 499 -9.19 -13.95 28.89
N ILE A 500 -9.47 -15.03 29.61
CA ILE A 500 -9.26 -16.41 29.18
C ILE A 500 -10.61 -17.12 29.36
N ARG A 501 -11.19 -17.58 28.25
CA ARG A 501 -12.50 -18.22 28.22
C ARG A 501 -12.33 -19.62 27.65
N LEU A 502 -12.94 -20.61 28.27
CA LEU A 502 -12.85 -22.01 27.86
C LEU A 502 -14.23 -22.58 27.62
N TYR A 503 -14.40 -23.22 26.47
CA TYR A 503 -15.61 -23.96 26.14
C TYR A 503 -15.27 -25.42 25.92
N TRP A 504 -16.05 -26.30 26.56
CA TRP A 504 -15.96 -27.73 26.39
C TRP A 504 -17.06 -28.20 25.44
N PRO A 505 -16.75 -28.48 24.16
CA PRO A 505 -17.75 -28.95 23.21
C PRO A 505 -18.26 -30.33 23.61
N ASP A 506 -19.54 -30.37 24.00
CA ASP A 506 -20.27 -31.57 24.36
C ASP A 506 -21.55 -31.70 23.53
N GLY A 507 -22.27 -32.82 23.67
CA GLY A 507 -23.39 -33.17 22.79
C GLY A 507 -22.97 -33.89 21.50
N SER A 508 -23.89 -33.96 20.56
CA SER A 508 -23.73 -34.70 19.30
C SER A 508 -24.66 -34.13 18.22
N PRO A 509 -24.52 -34.50 16.94
CA PRO A 509 -25.46 -34.11 15.90
C PRO A 509 -26.93 -34.35 16.32
N GLY A 510 -27.76 -33.32 16.29
CA GLY A 510 -29.17 -33.37 16.71
C GLY A 510 -29.44 -33.23 18.21
N VAL A 511 -28.40 -33.15 19.05
CA VAL A 511 -28.50 -33.07 20.51
C VAL A 511 -27.62 -31.94 21.02
N TRP A 512 -28.22 -30.95 21.67
CA TRP A 512 -27.48 -29.87 22.32
C TRP A 512 -26.50 -30.38 23.36
N GLY A 513 -25.35 -29.71 23.46
CA GLY A 513 -24.50 -29.86 24.63
C GLY A 513 -25.14 -29.25 25.88
N SER A 514 -24.42 -29.38 26.99
CA SER A 514 -24.81 -28.92 28.32
C SER A 514 -23.79 -27.95 28.94
N ASN A 515 -22.53 -27.97 28.47
CA ASN A 515 -21.50 -27.07 28.97
C ASN A 515 -21.63 -25.67 28.38
N ASP A 516 -21.35 -24.65 29.17
CA ASP A 516 -21.29 -23.26 28.72
C ASP A 516 -19.83 -22.75 28.78
N TRP A 517 -19.58 -21.53 28.30
CA TRP A 517 -18.27 -20.89 28.41
C TRP A 517 -17.90 -20.62 29.88
N GLN A 518 -16.67 -20.97 30.24
CA GLN A 518 -16.10 -20.78 31.57
C GLN A 518 -15.09 -19.65 31.54
N GLU A 519 -15.28 -18.65 32.39
CA GLU A 519 -14.35 -17.53 32.54
C GLU A 519 -14.45 -16.91 33.95
N ASN A 520 -13.27 -16.56 34.48
CA ASN A 520 -13.11 -15.75 35.69
C ASN A 520 -11.70 -15.14 35.71
N VAL A 521 -11.61 -13.85 35.39
CA VAL A 521 -10.35 -13.08 35.32
C VAL A 521 -9.59 -13.01 36.66
N ASN A 522 -10.27 -13.23 37.79
CA ASN A 522 -9.66 -13.23 39.12
C ASN A 522 -8.93 -14.54 39.41
N GLU A 523 -9.29 -15.63 38.73
CA GLU A 523 -8.65 -16.94 38.88
C GLU A 523 -7.63 -17.18 37.76
N VAL A 524 -8.02 -16.87 36.52
CA VAL A 524 -7.26 -17.21 35.31
C VAL A 524 -7.33 -16.03 34.34
N LYS A 525 -6.16 -15.49 34.00
CA LYS A 525 -6.04 -14.33 33.12
C LYS A 525 -4.71 -14.28 32.39
N LEU A 526 -4.66 -13.50 31.32
CA LEU A 526 -3.42 -13.06 30.70
C LEU A 526 -2.61 -12.20 31.68
N GLN A 527 -1.29 -12.17 31.50
CA GLN A 527 -0.39 -11.31 32.25
C GLN A 527 -0.43 -9.87 31.75
N ALA A 528 -0.60 -9.67 30.45
CA ALA A 528 -0.89 -8.38 29.83
C ALA A 528 -2.27 -8.40 29.17
N GLY A 529 -3.03 -7.31 29.31
CA GLY A 529 -4.32 -7.16 28.64
C GLY A 529 -4.10 -6.90 27.15
N ARG A 530 -4.83 -7.60 26.28
CA ARG A 530 -4.62 -7.59 24.83
C ARG A 530 -5.93 -7.47 24.05
N TRP A 531 -5.90 -6.63 23.03
CA TRP A 531 -6.88 -6.44 21.96
C TRP A 531 -6.16 -6.73 20.63
N TYR A 532 -6.74 -7.54 19.75
CA TYR A 532 -6.06 -8.09 18.56
C TYR A 532 -4.75 -8.89 18.79
N PRO A 533 -4.66 -9.79 19.81
CA PRO A 533 -3.54 -10.70 19.92
C PRO A 533 -3.65 -11.85 18.91
N THR A 534 -2.53 -12.50 18.56
CA THR A 534 -2.57 -13.86 17.99
C THR A 534 -2.19 -14.88 19.05
N ALA A 535 -2.90 -16.02 19.08
CA ALA A 535 -2.51 -17.19 19.86
C ALA A 535 -2.16 -18.39 18.99
N MET A 536 -1.23 -19.25 19.44
CA MET A 536 -0.80 -20.45 18.72
C MET A 536 -0.44 -21.58 19.69
N VAL A 537 -0.83 -22.82 19.36
CA VAL A 537 -0.31 -24.02 20.06
C VAL A 537 1.13 -24.30 19.60
N MET A 538 2.05 -24.31 20.54
CA MET A 538 3.47 -24.59 20.32
C MET A 538 3.75 -26.09 20.19
N ALA A 539 4.95 -26.46 19.71
CA ALA A 539 5.39 -27.86 19.61
C ALA A 539 5.36 -28.60 20.96
N ASN A 540 5.61 -27.91 22.07
CA ASN A 540 5.52 -28.51 23.42
C ASN A 540 4.08 -28.57 23.97
N GLY A 541 3.07 -28.16 23.20
CA GLY A 541 1.66 -28.11 23.57
C GLY A 541 1.22 -26.87 24.34
N SER A 542 2.12 -25.99 24.78
CA SER A 542 1.73 -24.73 25.44
C SER A 542 1.18 -23.73 24.43
N ILE A 543 0.54 -22.66 24.90
CA ILE A 543 -0.04 -21.62 24.04
C ILE A 543 0.84 -20.38 24.09
N LEU A 544 1.33 -19.95 22.93
CA LEU A 544 2.01 -18.66 22.78
C LEU A 544 0.97 -17.59 22.44
N VAL A 545 0.96 -16.47 23.17
CA VAL A 545 0.12 -15.29 22.90
C VAL A 545 1.02 -14.10 22.58
N VAL A 546 0.77 -13.43 21.45
CA VAL A 546 1.67 -12.41 20.88
C VAL A 546 0.93 -11.12 20.55
N GLY A 547 1.52 -9.99 20.96
CA GLY A 547 1.10 -8.66 20.53
C GLY A 547 -0.28 -8.23 21.01
N GLY A 548 -0.88 -7.33 20.25
CA GLY A 548 -2.13 -6.65 20.55
C GLY A 548 -1.93 -5.25 21.13
N GLU A 549 -3.04 -4.59 21.46
CA GLU A 549 -3.10 -3.27 22.08
C GLU A 549 -3.77 -3.35 23.46
N ALA A 550 -3.59 -2.30 24.27
CA ALA A 550 -4.20 -2.17 25.59
C ALA A 550 -5.69 -1.74 25.50
N GLY A 551 -6.48 -2.48 24.73
CA GLY A 551 -7.87 -2.16 24.38
C GLY A 551 -8.00 -1.39 23.07
N SER A 552 -9.26 -1.08 22.72
CA SER A 552 -9.64 -0.40 21.47
C SER A 552 -8.90 0.92 21.21
N ASN A 553 -8.04 0.95 20.18
CA ASN A 553 -7.16 2.08 19.83
C ASN A 553 -6.23 2.50 20.99
N GLY A 554 -5.80 1.51 21.78
CA GLY A 554 -4.94 1.70 22.93
C GLY A 554 -3.46 1.84 22.54
N ALA A 555 -2.59 1.94 23.54
CA ALA A 555 -1.16 1.82 23.30
C ALA A 555 -0.81 0.38 22.90
N PRO A 556 0.24 0.16 22.10
CA PRO A 556 0.70 -1.18 21.78
C PRO A 556 1.05 -1.96 23.04
N VAL A 557 0.84 -3.28 22.98
CA VAL A 557 1.30 -4.26 23.96
C VAL A 557 2.40 -5.10 23.28
N PRO A 558 3.63 -4.55 23.14
CA PRO A 558 4.71 -5.15 22.37
C PRO A 558 5.39 -6.25 23.17
N SER A 559 4.63 -7.29 23.52
CA SER A 559 5.11 -8.39 24.34
C SER A 559 4.50 -9.72 23.93
N LEU A 560 5.11 -10.78 24.43
CA LEU A 560 4.63 -12.14 24.29
C LEU A 560 4.54 -12.82 25.67
N GLU A 561 3.69 -13.85 25.77
CA GLU A 561 3.54 -14.67 26.98
C GLU A 561 3.10 -16.09 26.65
N ILE A 562 3.29 -17.00 27.60
CA ILE A 562 2.93 -18.42 27.48
C ILE A 562 1.79 -18.76 28.44
N LEU A 563 0.81 -19.54 27.96
CA LEU A 563 -0.22 -20.19 28.77
C LEU A 563 -0.03 -21.73 28.76
N PRO A 564 -0.18 -22.41 29.93
CA PRO A 564 -0.32 -21.84 31.27
C PRO A 564 0.87 -20.95 31.63
N LYS A 565 0.70 -20.03 32.58
CA LYS A 565 1.72 -19.02 32.90
C LYS A 565 3.10 -19.64 33.16
N VAL A 566 4.06 -19.31 32.30
CA VAL A 566 5.49 -19.62 32.48
C VAL A 566 6.28 -18.32 32.42
N GLY A 567 6.91 -17.92 33.53
CA GLY A 567 7.71 -16.71 33.60
C GLY A 567 6.92 -15.40 33.41
N PRO A 568 7.61 -14.25 33.26
CA PRO A 568 7.01 -12.97 32.95
C PRO A 568 6.69 -12.83 31.45
N THR A 569 6.01 -11.75 31.07
CA THR A 569 5.91 -11.32 29.67
C THR A 569 7.30 -10.95 29.13
N LEU A 570 7.57 -11.20 27.84
CA LEU A 570 8.82 -10.79 27.19
C LEU A 570 8.57 -9.64 26.23
N TYR A 571 9.39 -8.60 26.29
CA TYR A 571 9.29 -7.43 25.41
C TYR A 571 9.80 -7.72 24.00
N CYS A 572 9.17 -7.12 23.00
CA CYS A 572 9.45 -7.28 21.58
C CYS A 572 9.60 -5.91 20.91
N ASP A 573 10.84 -5.49 20.61
CA ASP A 573 11.12 -4.21 19.94
C ASP A 573 10.50 -4.13 18.54
N TRP A 574 10.46 -5.26 17.84
CA TRP A 574 9.88 -5.40 16.50
C TRP A 574 8.37 -5.13 16.47
N LEU A 575 7.63 -5.54 17.52
CA LEU A 575 6.24 -5.15 17.70
C LEU A 575 6.10 -3.67 18.02
N ASN A 576 6.97 -3.13 18.87
CA ASN A 576 6.87 -1.72 19.25
C ASN A 576 7.13 -0.77 18.06
N ARG A 577 8.06 -1.12 17.17
CA ARG A 577 8.45 -0.23 16.05
C ARG A 577 7.55 -0.31 14.81
N THR A 578 6.77 -1.39 14.69
CA THR A 578 5.88 -1.60 13.53
C THR A 578 4.41 -1.31 13.85
N ASP A 579 4.11 -0.94 15.08
CA ASP A 579 2.82 -0.40 15.52
C ASP A 579 2.41 0.83 14.66
N PRO A 580 1.12 0.99 14.30
CA PRO A 580 -0.02 0.10 14.60
C PRO A 580 -0.25 -1.00 13.54
N ASN A 581 0.74 -1.31 12.69
CA ASN A 581 0.54 -2.13 11.49
C ASN A 581 0.83 -3.63 11.67
N ASN A 582 0.82 -4.13 12.90
CA ASN A 582 1.32 -5.46 13.24
C ASN A 582 0.42 -6.30 14.16
N LEU A 583 -0.84 -5.89 14.34
CA LEU A 583 -1.78 -6.66 15.14
C LEU A 583 -2.17 -7.94 14.38
N TYR A 584 -2.64 -8.94 15.12
CA TYR A 584 -2.77 -10.31 14.61
C TYR A 584 -1.54 -10.81 13.81
N PRO A 585 -0.32 -10.81 14.39
CA PRO A 585 0.85 -11.34 13.69
C PRO A 585 0.64 -12.81 13.33
N PHE A 586 1.06 -13.24 12.14
CA PHE A 586 0.86 -14.63 11.70
C PHE A 586 1.94 -15.53 12.32
N LEU A 587 1.53 -16.59 13.02
CA LEU A 587 2.43 -17.49 13.76
C LEU A 587 2.39 -18.91 13.20
N VAL A 588 3.56 -19.52 13.03
CA VAL A 588 3.68 -20.90 12.54
C VAL A 588 4.83 -21.63 13.24
N VAL A 589 4.54 -22.80 13.83
CA VAL A 589 5.58 -23.74 14.28
C VAL A 589 6.32 -24.34 13.07
N LEU A 590 7.64 -24.27 13.11
CA LEU A 590 8.52 -24.73 12.02
C LEU A 590 9.07 -26.16 12.25
N PRO A 591 9.19 -26.99 11.18
CA PRO A 591 9.72 -28.35 11.26
C PRO A 591 11.11 -28.53 11.88
N SER A 592 12.05 -27.59 11.70
CA SER A 592 13.39 -27.67 12.29
C SER A 592 13.47 -27.09 13.72
N GLY A 593 12.34 -26.63 14.26
CA GLY A 593 12.24 -25.92 15.54
C GLY A 593 12.21 -24.40 15.35
N GLY A 594 11.58 -23.72 16.31
CA GLY A 594 11.32 -22.28 16.24
C GLY A 594 9.93 -21.93 15.72
N VAL A 595 9.64 -20.63 15.72
CA VAL A 595 8.34 -20.06 15.35
C VAL A 595 8.55 -19.01 14.28
N PHE A 596 7.98 -19.22 13.09
CA PHE A 596 7.86 -18.16 12.10
C PHE A 596 6.83 -17.14 12.60
N VAL A 597 7.19 -15.87 12.46
CA VAL A 597 6.31 -14.72 12.74
C VAL A 597 6.35 -13.75 11.56
N ALA A 598 5.17 -13.40 11.03
CA ALA A 598 5.03 -12.32 10.06
C ALA A 598 4.17 -11.19 10.65
N TYR A 599 4.61 -9.96 10.43
CA TYR A 599 4.03 -8.75 11.01
C TYR A 599 4.30 -7.56 10.09
N TYR A 600 3.31 -6.70 9.87
CA TYR A 600 3.35 -5.62 8.89
C TYR A 600 3.79 -6.13 7.50
N ASN A 601 4.96 -5.72 7.00
CA ASN A 601 5.59 -6.23 5.78
C ASN A 601 6.90 -7.00 6.07
N GLU A 602 7.08 -7.46 7.30
CA GLU A 602 8.29 -8.09 7.80
C GLU A 602 8.04 -9.52 8.30
N ALA A 603 9.11 -10.31 8.39
CA ALA A 603 9.05 -11.65 8.94
C ALA A 603 10.35 -12.04 9.65
N ALA A 604 10.23 -12.92 10.64
CA ALA A 604 11.35 -13.46 11.40
C ALA A 604 11.08 -14.90 11.84
N ILE A 605 12.13 -15.58 12.28
CA ILE A 605 12.06 -16.85 12.99
C ILE A 605 12.48 -16.59 14.44
N LEU A 606 11.59 -16.88 15.37
CA LEU A 606 11.86 -16.88 16.80
C LEU A 606 12.44 -18.22 17.24
N ASP A 607 13.38 -18.18 18.18
CA ASP A 607 13.79 -19.37 18.91
C ASP A 607 12.64 -19.86 19.81
N GLU A 608 12.31 -21.14 19.78
CA GLU A 608 11.11 -21.66 20.47
C GLU A 608 11.22 -21.71 22.00
N VAL A 609 12.42 -21.53 22.55
CA VAL A 609 12.66 -21.55 24.01
C VAL A 609 12.81 -20.13 24.56
N SER A 610 13.73 -19.35 23.99
CA SER A 610 13.99 -17.98 24.43
C SER A 610 13.00 -16.97 23.85
N LEU A 611 12.30 -17.32 22.76
CA LEU A 611 11.35 -16.49 22.03
C LEU A 611 11.98 -15.21 21.43
N ALA A 612 13.31 -15.12 21.43
CA ALA A 612 14.05 -14.05 20.76
C ALA A 612 14.12 -14.32 19.25
N ILE A 613 14.26 -13.25 18.45
CA ILE A 613 14.53 -13.36 17.02
C ILE A 613 15.86 -14.10 16.83
N LYS A 614 15.79 -15.28 16.19
CA LYS A 614 16.93 -16.10 15.78
C LYS A 614 17.38 -15.74 14.37
N THR A 615 16.42 -15.47 13.48
CA THR A 615 16.68 -15.13 12.07
C THR A 615 15.73 -14.05 11.61
N GLN A 616 16.24 -12.96 11.05
CA GLN A 616 15.44 -11.98 10.31
C GLN A 616 15.30 -12.44 8.85
N LEU A 617 14.09 -12.44 8.32
CA LEU A 617 13.81 -12.77 6.91
C LEU A 617 13.72 -11.50 6.06
N PRO A 618 13.85 -11.59 4.72
CA PRO A 618 13.61 -10.45 3.84
C PRO A 618 12.19 -9.90 4.02
N ASN A 619 12.02 -8.60 3.79
CA ASN A 619 10.69 -7.98 3.79
C ASN A 619 9.81 -8.60 2.71
N MET A 620 8.53 -8.79 3.04
CA MET A 620 7.51 -9.27 2.10
C MET A 620 7.31 -8.22 1.00
N PRO A 621 7.34 -8.62 -0.29
CA PRO A 621 6.99 -7.69 -1.35
C PRO A 621 5.52 -7.30 -1.25
N GLY A 622 5.23 -6.02 -1.49
CA GLY A 622 3.91 -5.42 -1.38
C GLY A 622 3.24 -5.19 -2.73
N ALA A 623 3.17 -3.93 -3.15
CA ALA A 623 2.75 -3.51 -4.48
C ALA A 623 3.96 -3.09 -5.32
N VAL A 624 3.83 -3.15 -6.65
CA VAL A 624 4.92 -2.78 -7.58
C VAL A 624 5.38 -1.33 -7.36
N ASN A 625 4.47 -0.45 -6.97
CA ASN A 625 4.70 0.97 -6.70
C ASN A 625 4.78 1.34 -5.21
N ASN A 626 4.63 0.37 -4.31
CA ASN A 626 4.72 0.62 -2.86
C ASN A 626 5.25 -0.62 -2.13
N PHE A 627 6.54 -0.61 -1.81
CA PHE A 627 7.23 -1.68 -1.08
C PHE A 627 6.88 -1.73 0.41
N LEU A 628 6.15 -0.74 0.93
CA LEU A 628 5.71 -0.65 2.31
C LEU A 628 4.28 -1.15 2.53
N ALA A 629 3.69 -1.83 1.54
CA ALA A 629 2.37 -2.46 1.72
C ALA A 629 2.43 -3.59 2.77
N GLY A 630 1.52 -3.55 3.74
CA GLY A 630 1.49 -4.51 4.83
C GLY A 630 0.54 -5.67 4.59
N ARG A 631 0.69 -6.71 5.41
CA ARG A 631 -0.03 -7.99 5.30
C ARG A 631 -0.79 -8.38 6.56
N THR A 632 -0.52 -7.76 7.70
CA THR A 632 -1.27 -7.96 8.95
C THR A 632 -2.13 -6.74 9.25
N TYR A 633 -2.96 -6.82 10.28
CA TYR A 633 -3.86 -5.76 10.68
C TYR A 633 -3.13 -4.41 10.87
N PRO A 634 -3.68 -3.29 10.36
CA PRO A 634 -4.99 -3.14 9.72
C PRO A 634 -4.98 -3.35 8.20
N MET A 635 -3.84 -3.61 7.57
CA MET A 635 -3.78 -3.86 6.12
C MET A 635 -4.29 -5.26 5.77
N GLU A 636 -4.25 -6.19 6.73
CA GLU A 636 -4.90 -7.51 6.79
C GLU A 636 -5.06 -8.26 5.46
N GLY A 637 -4.04 -9.06 5.15
CA GLY A 637 -4.17 -10.22 4.29
C GLY A 637 -4.53 -11.46 5.12
N THR A 638 -4.39 -12.65 4.53
CA THR A 638 -4.58 -13.92 5.24
C THR A 638 -3.40 -14.85 5.02
N ALA A 639 -2.94 -15.49 6.09
CA ALA A 639 -1.85 -16.47 6.03
C ALA A 639 -2.35 -17.91 6.19
N VAL A 640 -1.76 -18.81 5.42
CA VAL A 640 -1.85 -20.26 5.60
C VAL A 640 -0.48 -20.89 5.35
N ILE A 641 -0.32 -22.13 5.79
CA ILE A 641 0.81 -22.97 5.37
C ILE A 641 0.37 -23.90 4.25
N LEU A 642 1.26 -24.14 3.28
CA LEU A 642 1.01 -25.07 2.20
C LEU A 642 1.01 -26.54 2.70
N PRO A 643 0.37 -27.47 1.98
CA PRO A 643 0.21 -28.83 2.45
C PRO A 643 1.54 -29.55 2.66
N GLN A 644 1.65 -30.29 3.75
CA GLN A 644 2.82 -31.12 4.04
C GLN A 644 2.54 -32.58 3.71
N HIS A 645 3.46 -33.22 3.01
CA HIS A 645 3.32 -34.60 2.56
C HIS A 645 4.37 -35.49 3.24
N ALA A 646 3.97 -36.67 3.71
CA ALA A 646 4.93 -37.69 4.13
C ALA A 646 5.89 -38.05 2.96
N PRO A 647 7.20 -38.21 3.20
CA PRO A 647 7.89 -38.35 4.49
C PRO A 647 8.30 -37.03 5.17
N TYR A 648 7.73 -35.88 4.77
CA TYR A 648 7.94 -34.55 5.36
C TYR A 648 9.36 -34.01 5.18
N THR A 649 9.98 -34.32 4.04
CA THR A 649 11.32 -33.85 3.68
C THR A 649 11.32 -32.51 2.94
N ASP A 650 10.20 -32.15 2.33
CA ASP A 650 10.08 -30.87 1.63
C ASP A 650 10.01 -29.72 2.64
N PRO A 651 10.68 -28.58 2.38
CA PRO A 651 10.60 -27.41 3.25
C PRO A 651 9.15 -26.95 3.42
N LEU A 652 8.76 -26.65 4.67
CA LEU A 652 7.47 -26.01 4.93
C LEU A 652 7.41 -24.67 4.19
N GLN A 653 6.28 -24.38 3.54
CA GLN A 653 6.04 -23.10 2.90
C GLN A 653 4.89 -22.36 3.58
N VAL A 654 5.10 -21.07 3.81
CA VAL A 654 4.07 -20.14 4.31
C VAL A 654 3.60 -19.29 3.13
N MET A 655 2.29 -19.18 2.95
CA MET A 655 1.64 -18.36 1.93
C MET A 655 0.81 -17.27 2.61
N ILE A 656 0.94 -16.03 2.14
CA ILE A 656 0.21 -14.87 2.63
C ILE A 656 -0.41 -14.14 1.45
N CYS A 657 -1.73 -13.97 1.46
CA CYS A 657 -2.50 -13.43 0.34
C CYS A 657 -3.20 -12.13 0.73
N GLY A 658 -3.20 -11.16 -0.19
CA GLY A 658 -3.87 -9.87 0.05
C GLY A 658 -3.15 -9.00 1.07
N GLY A 659 -3.80 -7.93 1.49
CA GLY A 659 -3.20 -6.84 2.25
C GLY A 659 -3.51 -5.51 1.58
N SER A 660 -2.91 -4.42 2.06
CA SER A 660 -3.05 -3.11 1.40
C SER A 660 -1.85 -2.20 1.57
N THR A 661 -1.73 -1.20 0.69
CA THR A 661 -0.73 -0.14 0.82
C THR A 661 -1.07 0.77 2.00
N PRO A 662 -0.08 1.34 2.72
CA PRO A 662 -0.34 2.36 3.72
C PRO A 662 -1.03 3.57 3.10
N TYR A 663 -1.70 4.37 3.94
CA TYR A 663 -2.42 5.59 3.58
C TYR A 663 -3.61 5.38 2.65
N GLN A 664 -3.41 5.28 1.34
CA GLN A 664 -4.51 5.20 0.37
C GLN A 664 -5.30 3.89 0.48
N GLY A 665 -4.72 2.84 1.06
CA GLY A 665 -5.39 1.56 1.25
C GLY A 665 -5.67 0.83 -0.05
N PHE A 666 -4.78 0.90 -1.06
CA PHE A 666 -4.94 0.09 -2.26
C PHE A 666 -4.73 -1.38 -1.90
N ALA A 667 -5.77 -2.20 -2.07
CA ALA A 667 -5.68 -3.60 -1.77
C ALA A 667 -4.74 -4.33 -2.74
N LEU A 668 -4.07 -5.37 -2.25
CA LEU A 668 -3.07 -6.10 -3.02
C LEU A 668 -3.72 -7.21 -3.87
N ASP A 669 -3.24 -7.34 -5.11
CA ASP A 669 -3.66 -8.37 -6.08
C ASP A 669 -2.67 -9.54 -6.12
N ASN A 670 -2.03 -9.89 -5.01
CA ASN A 670 -1.00 -10.92 -5.03
C ASN A 670 -0.86 -11.67 -3.70
N CYS A 671 -0.36 -12.90 -3.81
CA CYS A 671 0.11 -13.71 -2.70
C CYS A 671 1.63 -13.80 -2.72
N VAL A 672 2.21 -13.93 -1.54
CA VAL A 672 3.64 -14.18 -1.34
C VAL A 672 3.84 -15.51 -0.64
N THR A 673 4.80 -16.31 -1.12
CA THR A 673 5.16 -17.60 -0.53
C THR A 673 6.63 -17.61 -0.17
N ILE A 674 6.99 -18.18 0.99
CA ILE A 674 8.38 -18.40 1.40
C ILE A 674 8.54 -19.78 2.02
N ALA A 675 9.69 -20.42 1.77
CA ALA A 675 10.17 -21.54 2.57
C ALA A 675 11.16 -20.99 3.61
N PRO A 676 10.74 -20.63 4.83
CA PRO A 676 11.54 -19.78 5.72
C PRO A 676 12.83 -20.45 6.22
N GLU A 677 12.89 -21.79 6.23
CA GLU A 677 14.03 -22.56 6.76
C GLU A 677 15.12 -22.87 5.72
N VAL A 678 14.91 -22.50 4.44
CA VAL A 678 15.94 -22.69 3.42
C VAL A 678 17.00 -21.58 3.51
N ALA A 679 18.25 -21.91 3.24
CA ALA A 679 19.34 -20.93 3.24
C ALA A 679 19.05 -19.81 2.22
N ASN A 680 19.20 -18.55 2.65
CA ASN A 680 18.90 -17.36 1.85
C ASN A 680 17.45 -17.33 1.31
N ALA A 681 16.48 -17.81 2.10
CA ALA A 681 15.07 -17.82 1.74
C ALA A 681 14.60 -16.51 1.09
N GLN A 682 13.93 -16.62 -0.06
CA GLN A 682 13.37 -15.49 -0.81
C GLN A 682 11.86 -15.64 -0.94
N TRP A 683 11.15 -14.52 -1.02
CA TRP A 683 9.73 -14.51 -1.33
C TRP A 683 9.51 -14.79 -2.81
N THR A 684 8.57 -15.70 -3.10
CA THR A 684 7.95 -15.84 -4.41
C THR A 684 6.65 -15.06 -4.40
N ILE A 685 6.42 -14.19 -5.39
CA ILE A 685 5.19 -13.42 -5.53
C ILE A 685 4.39 -13.94 -6.73
N GLU A 686 3.10 -14.15 -6.53
CA GLU A 686 2.15 -14.58 -7.56
C GLU A 686 0.96 -13.62 -7.58
N ARG A 687 0.59 -13.13 -8.77
CA ARG A 687 -0.65 -12.37 -8.95
C ARG A 687 -1.87 -13.23 -8.59
N MET A 688 -2.88 -12.60 -8.03
CA MET A 688 -4.24 -13.09 -7.81
C MET A 688 -5.21 -12.47 -8.83
N PRO A 689 -6.34 -13.12 -9.14
CA PRO A 689 -7.31 -12.61 -10.12
C PRO A 689 -8.12 -11.40 -9.63
N SER A 690 -8.09 -11.08 -8.33
CA SER A 690 -8.69 -9.84 -7.78
C SER A 690 -7.85 -9.27 -6.63
N VAL A 691 -7.97 -7.97 -6.40
CA VAL A 691 -7.38 -7.27 -5.23
C VAL A 691 -8.16 -7.61 -3.96
N ARG A 692 -7.45 -7.87 -2.85
CA ARG A 692 -8.08 -8.31 -1.59
C ARG A 692 -7.38 -7.76 -0.36
N VAL A 693 -8.18 -7.15 0.52
CA VAL A 693 -7.90 -6.90 1.95
C VAL A 693 -9.01 -7.57 2.76
N ILE A 694 -8.75 -7.94 4.02
CA ILE A 694 -9.70 -8.59 4.95
C ILE A 694 -10.40 -9.81 4.35
N THR A 695 -9.66 -10.59 3.56
CA THR A 695 -10.15 -11.84 2.99
C THR A 695 -10.16 -12.95 4.04
N CYS A 696 -10.86 -14.05 3.77
CA CYS A 696 -10.75 -15.28 4.57
C CYS A 696 -10.23 -16.39 3.69
N MET A 697 -9.46 -17.32 4.26
CA MET A 697 -8.91 -18.45 3.51
C MET A 697 -9.08 -19.76 4.28
N THR A 698 -9.55 -20.80 3.61
CA THR A 698 -9.85 -22.09 4.23
C THR A 698 -9.23 -23.23 3.41
N ALA A 699 -8.54 -24.15 4.08
CA ALA A 699 -7.99 -25.36 3.47
C ALA A 699 -9.11 -26.35 3.18
N LEU A 700 -9.00 -27.01 2.03
CA LEU A 700 -9.93 -28.05 1.61
C LEU A 700 -9.31 -29.45 1.72
N PRO A 701 -10.12 -30.51 1.85
CA PRO A 701 -9.65 -31.88 2.03
C PRO A 701 -8.71 -32.39 0.92
N ASP A 702 -8.81 -31.85 -0.30
CA ASP A 702 -8.02 -32.28 -1.45
C ASP A 702 -6.62 -31.65 -1.53
N GLY A 703 -6.32 -30.68 -0.64
CA GLY A 703 -5.05 -29.96 -0.57
C GLY A 703 -5.09 -28.56 -1.19
N THR A 704 -6.23 -28.15 -1.75
CA THR A 704 -6.45 -26.80 -2.26
C THR A 704 -6.92 -25.85 -1.15
N TYR A 705 -6.93 -24.54 -1.44
CA TYR A 705 -7.39 -23.51 -0.53
C TYR A 705 -8.45 -22.67 -1.23
N ILE A 706 -9.54 -22.35 -0.54
CA ILE A 706 -10.52 -21.39 -1.03
C ILE A 706 -10.31 -20.04 -0.34
N ILE A 707 -10.26 -18.99 -1.12
CA ILE A 707 -10.17 -17.58 -0.69
C ILE A 707 -11.54 -16.95 -0.94
N LEU A 708 -12.11 -16.37 0.10
CA LEU A 708 -13.48 -15.88 0.18
C LEU A 708 -13.48 -14.48 0.79
N ASN A 709 -14.60 -13.77 0.65
CA ASN A 709 -14.83 -12.48 1.31
C ASN A 709 -13.79 -11.40 0.94
N GLY A 710 -13.85 -10.28 1.65
CA GLY A 710 -12.85 -9.21 1.60
C GLY A 710 -13.25 -8.04 0.71
N ALA A 711 -12.48 -6.95 0.82
CA ALA A 711 -12.71 -5.70 0.10
C ALA A 711 -11.65 -5.49 -1.00
N MET A 712 -11.99 -4.72 -2.04
CA MET A 712 -11.07 -4.33 -3.10
C MET A 712 -10.35 -3.00 -2.80
N GLN A 713 -10.74 -2.30 -1.73
CA GLN A 713 -10.09 -1.08 -1.25
C GLN A 713 -10.21 -0.97 0.26
N GLY A 714 -9.16 -0.44 0.89
CA GLY A 714 -9.18 0.04 2.27
C GLY A 714 -8.36 -0.79 3.25
N PHE A 715 -8.88 -0.88 4.47
CA PHE A 715 -8.25 -1.53 5.62
C PHE A 715 -9.27 -2.35 6.40
N ALA A 716 -8.76 -3.21 7.28
CA ALA A 716 -9.51 -3.79 8.37
C ALA A 716 -9.96 -2.70 9.37
N GLY A 717 -11.22 -2.76 9.80
CA GLY A 717 -11.84 -1.78 10.68
C GLY A 717 -13.21 -1.34 10.20
N PHE A 718 -13.98 -0.75 11.11
CA PHE A 718 -15.32 -0.24 10.84
C PHE A 718 -15.30 0.88 9.79
N GLY A 719 -16.09 0.71 8.72
CA GLY A 719 -16.23 1.65 7.62
C GLY A 719 -14.98 1.84 6.76
N LEU A 720 -13.91 1.05 6.97
CA LEU A 720 -12.63 1.26 6.28
C LEU A 720 -12.50 0.45 4.99
N GLY A 721 -13.20 -0.67 4.86
CA GLY A 721 -13.24 -1.48 3.63
C GLY A 721 -14.36 -1.03 2.68
N ASN A 722 -14.11 -1.08 1.37
CA ASN A 722 -15.11 -0.81 0.35
C ASN A 722 -14.91 -1.69 -0.90
N PHE A 723 -15.94 -1.75 -1.76
CA PHE A 723 -15.97 -2.57 -2.97
C PHE A 723 -15.79 -4.07 -2.66
N PRO A 724 -16.84 -4.75 -2.17
CA PRO A 724 -16.75 -6.14 -1.73
C PRO A 724 -16.36 -7.09 -2.87
N ASN A 725 -15.53 -8.09 -2.54
CA ASN A 725 -15.25 -9.22 -3.42
C ASN A 725 -16.41 -10.22 -3.35
N HIS A 726 -17.11 -10.43 -4.46
CA HIS A 726 -18.18 -11.41 -4.56
C HIS A 726 -17.72 -12.77 -5.05
N ASN A 727 -16.63 -12.83 -5.83
CA ASN A 727 -16.14 -14.10 -6.35
C ASN A 727 -15.30 -14.84 -5.30
N ALA A 728 -15.49 -16.15 -5.21
CA ALA A 728 -14.52 -17.02 -4.56
C ALA A 728 -13.31 -17.24 -5.49
N VAL A 729 -12.14 -17.56 -4.89
CA VAL A 729 -10.91 -17.89 -5.63
C VAL A 729 -10.33 -19.17 -5.05
N LEU A 730 -10.09 -20.17 -5.90
CA LEU A 730 -9.43 -21.41 -5.50
C LEU A 730 -7.93 -21.31 -5.81
N TYR A 731 -7.11 -21.66 -4.84
CA TYR A 731 -5.67 -21.83 -4.98
C TYR A 731 -5.29 -23.31 -4.93
N ASP A 732 -4.67 -23.80 -6.01
CA ASP A 732 -4.16 -25.17 -6.12
C ASP A 732 -2.62 -25.17 -6.08
N PRO A 733 -1.99 -25.53 -4.94
CA PRO A 733 -0.53 -25.54 -4.81
C PRO A 733 0.16 -26.58 -5.70
N SER A 734 -0.58 -27.57 -6.22
CA SER A 734 -0.02 -28.62 -7.09
C SER A 734 0.26 -28.12 -8.51
N GLN A 735 -0.35 -27.01 -8.92
CA GLN A 735 -0.08 -26.40 -10.22
C GLN A 735 1.26 -25.64 -10.22
N PRO A 736 1.87 -25.42 -11.40
CA PRO A 736 3.05 -24.58 -11.51
C PRO A 736 2.79 -23.16 -10.98
N VAL A 737 3.82 -22.56 -10.36
CA VAL A 737 3.83 -21.14 -9.97
C VAL A 737 3.38 -20.27 -11.15
N HIS A 738 2.56 -19.26 -10.86
CA HIS A 738 1.86 -18.36 -11.78
C HIS A 738 0.67 -18.99 -12.52
N SER A 739 0.23 -20.19 -12.16
CA SER A 739 -0.94 -20.87 -12.75
C SER A 739 -1.85 -21.54 -11.72
N ARG A 740 -1.76 -21.12 -10.45
CA ARG A 740 -2.39 -21.78 -9.30
C ARG A 740 -3.79 -21.26 -8.94
N PHE A 741 -4.23 -20.16 -9.53
CA PHE A 741 -5.50 -19.52 -9.15
C PHE A 741 -6.60 -19.79 -10.16
N SER A 742 -7.78 -20.13 -9.63
CA SER A 742 -9.03 -20.25 -10.39
C SER A 742 -10.09 -19.32 -9.80
N VAL A 743 -10.79 -18.57 -10.67
CA VAL A 743 -11.99 -17.81 -10.30
C VAL A 743 -13.17 -18.77 -10.26
N MET A 744 -13.88 -18.75 -9.14
CA MET A 744 -14.96 -19.68 -8.79
C MET A 744 -16.32 -18.96 -8.80
N ALA A 745 -17.37 -19.59 -8.27
CA ALA A 745 -18.70 -18.99 -8.18
C ALA A 745 -18.72 -17.70 -7.34
N ASN A 746 -19.76 -16.89 -7.55
CA ASN A 746 -19.98 -15.61 -6.86
C ASN A 746 -21.08 -15.73 -5.81
N THR A 747 -20.94 -15.02 -4.69
CA THR A 747 -22.06 -14.69 -3.79
C THR A 747 -22.73 -13.38 -4.23
N THR A 748 -23.90 -13.10 -3.67
CA THR A 748 -24.58 -11.78 -3.77
C THR A 748 -24.53 -11.02 -2.45
N VAL A 749 -23.80 -11.54 -1.47
CA VAL A 749 -23.71 -11.02 -0.11
C VAL A 749 -22.37 -10.31 0.10
N ASP A 750 -22.42 -9.09 0.61
CA ASP A 750 -21.23 -8.31 0.93
C ASP A 750 -20.60 -8.84 2.23
N ARG A 751 -19.42 -9.46 2.10
CA ARG A 751 -18.65 -10.02 3.22
C ARG A 751 -17.37 -9.21 3.40
N LEU A 752 -17.42 -8.16 4.21
CA LEU A 752 -16.33 -7.23 4.50
C LEU A 752 -15.73 -7.52 5.88
N TYR A 753 -15.52 -6.49 6.70
CA TYR A 753 -14.93 -6.61 8.03
C TYR A 753 -15.79 -7.47 8.95
N HIS A 754 -15.16 -8.27 9.82
CA HIS A 754 -15.81 -9.31 10.63
C HIS A 754 -16.63 -10.33 9.82
N SER A 755 -16.16 -10.68 8.63
CA SER A 755 -16.63 -11.88 7.95
C SER A 755 -15.67 -13.03 8.23
N GLU A 756 -16.21 -14.25 8.25
CA GLU A 756 -15.47 -15.45 8.67
C GLU A 756 -15.72 -16.61 7.71
N ALA A 757 -14.73 -17.51 7.59
CA ALA A 757 -14.88 -18.73 6.81
C ALA A 757 -14.16 -19.92 7.48
N ILE A 758 -14.83 -21.07 7.58
CA ILE A 758 -14.27 -22.31 8.14
C ILE A 758 -14.73 -23.56 7.38
N LEU A 759 -13.93 -24.63 7.44
CA LEU A 759 -14.29 -25.92 6.86
C LEU A 759 -15.26 -26.68 7.78
N LEU A 760 -16.36 -27.20 7.23
CA LEU A 760 -17.29 -28.07 7.92
C LEU A 760 -16.90 -29.54 7.80
N ASP A 761 -17.40 -30.36 8.72
CA ASP A 761 -17.16 -31.81 8.75
C ASP A 761 -17.70 -32.53 7.50
N ASP A 762 -18.60 -31.93 6.73
CA ASP A 762 -19.10 -32.50 5.47
C ASP A 762 -18.34 -32.04 4.22
N GLY A 763 -17.23 -31.29 4.41
CA GLY A 763 -16.38 -30.80 3.34
C GLY A 763 -16.88 -29.53 2.65
N ARG A 764 -18.00 -28.94 3.07
CA ARG A 764 -18.40 -27.57 2.65
C ARG A 764 -17.64 -26.52 3.45
N VAL A 765 -17.61 -25.28 2.96
CA VAL A 765 -17.02 -24.15 3.70
C VAL A 765 -18.12 -23.23 4.18
N LEU A 766 -18.29 -23.09 5.48
CA LEU A 766 -19.24 -22.14 6.08
C LEU A 766 -18.69 -20.73 5.94
N VAL A 767 -19.57 -19.80 5.55
CA VAL A 767 -19.29 -18.36 5.39
C VAL A 767 -20.28 -17.59 6.25
N SER A 768 -19.77 -16.77 7.17
CA SER A 768 -20.60 -16.04 8.14
C SER A 768 -20.16 -14.59 8.31
N GLY A 769 -21.04 -13.81 8.93
CA GLY A 769 -20.83 -12.41 9.26
C GLY A 769 -20.79 -11.45 8.08
N SER A 770 -21.03 -10.19 8.39
CA SER A 770 -20.04 -9.13 8.29
C SER A 770 -20.58 -7.97 9.10
N ASP A 771 -19.72 -7.27 9.83
CA ASP A 771 -20.07 -6.12 10.66
C ASP A 771 -19.23 -4.91 10.22
N PRO A 772 -19.53 -4.33 9.04
CA PRO A 772 -18.77 -3.20 8.51
C PRO A 772 -19.03 -1.90 9.30
N GLU A 773 -20.12 -1.82 10.07
CA GLU A 773 -20.52 -0.66 10.87
C GLU A 773 -20.52 0.68 10.09
N ASP A 774 -21.13 0.66 8.90
CA ASP A 774 -21.33 1.84 8.06
C ASP A 774 -22.73 1.91 7.43
N ASN A 775 -22.98 2.97 6.66
CA ASN A 775 -24.27 3.21 5.99
C ASN A 775 -24.30 2.75 4.53
N ARG A 776 -23.22 2.14 4.02
CA ARG A 776 -23.06 1.72 2.63
C ARG A 776 -23.37 0.24 2.46
N HIS A 777 -22.98 -0.57 3.44
CA HIS A 777 -23.10 -2.03 3.41
C HIS A 777 -23.91 -2.51 4.60
N ASN A 778 -24.74 -3.53 4.37
CA ASN A 778 -25.55 -4.11 5.43
C ASN A 778 -24.68 -4.96 6.37
N GLN A 779 -25.01 -4.93 7.66
CA GLN A 779 -24.60 -5.98 8.58
C GLN A 779 -25.22 -7.33 8.18
N GLU A 780 -24.43 -8.40 8.19
CA GLU A 780 -24.84 -9.69 7.63
C GLU A 780 -24.96 -10.80 8.68
N TYR A 781 -26.20 -11.17 8.98
CA TYR A 781 -26.57 -12.24 9.91
C TYR A 781 -26.72 -13.60 9.21
N ARG A 782 -26.98 -13.65 7.90
CA ARG A 782 -27.19 -14.90 7.18
C ARG A 782 -25.89 -15.69 7.12
N VAL A 783 -26.03 -17.00 7.25
CA VAL A 783 -24.94 -17.95 7.09
C VAL A 783 -25.10 -18.60 5.72
N GLU A 784 -24.03 -18.60 4.94
CA GLU A 784 -23.93 -19.32 3.67
C GLU A 784 -22.94 -20.47 3.81
N VAL A 785 -22.96 -21.37 2.84
CA VAL A 785 -21.86 -22.28 2.57
C VAL A 785 -21.39 -22.10 1.14
N PHE A 786 -20.09 -22.22 0.92
CA PHE A 786 -19.52 -22.53 -0.38
C PHE A 786 -19.41 -24.05 -0.51
N ILE A 787 -20.00 -24.61 -1.56
CA ILE A 787 -19.93 -26.03 -1.94
C ILE A 787 -18.79 -26.18 -2.94
N PRO A 788 -17.66 -26.80 -2.56
CA PRO A 788 -16.52 -26.93 -3.47
C PRO A 788 -16.79 -27.90 -4.61
N PRO A 789 -16.02 -27.82 -5.72
CA PRO A 789 -16.23 -28.64 -6.91
C PRO A 789 -16.31 -30.15 -6.65
N TYR A 790 -15.56 -30.66 -5.66
CA TYR A 790 -15.56 -32.08 -5.30
C TYR A 790 -16.87 -32.59 -4.67
N LEU A 791 -17.80 -31.70 -4.28
CA LEU A 791 -19.15 -32.05 -3.81
C LEU A 791 -20.25 -31.76 -4.85
N MET A 792 -19.90 -31.10 -5.95
CA MET A 792 -20.89 -30.74 -6.97
C MET A 792 -21.38 -31.98 -7.73
N GLY A 793 -22.68 -32.01 -8.06
CA GLY A 793 -23.31 -33.15 -8.72
C GLY A 793 -23.67 -34.31 -7.78
N ASN A 794 -23.65 -34.10 -6.46
CA ASN A 794 -24.03 -35.06 -5.42
C ASN A 794 -23.26 -36.40 -5.50
N PRO A 795 -21.91 -36.37 -5.47
CA PRO A 795 -21.12 -37.59 -5.54
C PRO A 795 -21.28 -38.45 -4.29
N ILE A 796 -21.01 -39.75 -4.43
CA ILE A 796 -21.01 -40.69 -3.31
C ILE A 796 -19.73 -40.49 -2.49
N GLN A 797 -19.86 -39.86 -1.32
CA GLN A 797 -18.78 -39.68 -0.37
C GLN A 797 -18.40 -41.01 0.30
N PRO A 798 -17.10 -41.34 0.43
CA PRO A 798 -16.66 -42.46 1.28
C PRO A 798 -17.18 -42.30 2.71
N GLN A 799 -17.51 -43.41 3.36
CA GLN A 799 -17.83 -43.44 4.79
C GLN A 799 -16.65 -44.06 5.54
N VAL A 800 -16.13 -43.37 6.54
CA VAL A 800 -14.94 -43.79 7.30
C VAL A 800 -15.37 -44.46 8.60
N THR A 801 -14.75 -45.59 8.91
CA THR A 801 -14.82 -46.25 10.21
C THR A 801 -13.43 -46.26 10.83
N LEU A 802 -13.31 -45.63 12.00
CA LEU A 802 -12.08 -45.51 12.77
C LEU A 802 -12.39 -45.67 14.26
N THR A 803 -11.72 -46.62 14.93
CA THR A 803 -11.93 -46.89 16.36
C THR A 803 -10.92 -46.17 17.24
N ASN A 804 -9.66 -46.09 16.81
CA ASN A 804 -8.64 -45.31 17.51
C ASN A 804 -8.58 -43.90 16.94
N THR A 805 -9.02 -42.90 17.71
CA THR A 805 -8.96 -41.48 17.36
C THR A 805 -7.91 -40.71 18.15
N ASP A 806 -7.06 -41.37 18.94
CA ASP A 806 -5.98 -40.73 19.69
C ASP A 806 -4.63 -41.35 19.28
N TRP A 807 -3.84 -40.58 18.55
CA TRP A 807 -2.67 -41.07 17.83
C TRP A 807 -1.39 -40.51 18.45
N ALA A 808 -0.48 -41.43 18.81
CA ALA A 808 0.90 -41.05 19.08
C ALA A 808 1.62 -40.68 17.77
N TYR A 809 2.65 -39.84 17.87
CA TYR A 809 3.49 -39.52 16.72
C TYR A 809 4.14 -40.80 16.13
N GLY A 810 4.15 -40.90 14.79
CA GLY A 810 4.64 -42.06 14.07
C GLY A 810 3.81 -43.35 14.24
N GLN A 811 2.69 -43.32 14.97
CA GLN A 811 1.82 -44.49 15.13
C GLN A 811 1.17 -44.86 13.80
N THR A 812 1.16 -46.15 13.48
CA THR A 812 0.38 -46.69 12.38
C THR A 812 -1.01 -47.13 12.85
N VAL A 813 -2.06 -46.64 12.19
CA VAL A 813 -3.47 -46.88 12.51
C VAL A 813 -4.20 -47.39 11.27
N THR A 814 -5.12 -48.35 11.47
CA THR A 814 -5.97 -48.87 10.39
C THR A 814 -7.22 -48.01 10.27
N VAL A 815 -7.46 -47.47 9.08
CA VAL A 815 -8.67 -46.75 8.68
C VAL A 815 -9.40 -47.62 7.66
N THR A 816 -10.70 -47.86 7.87
CA THR A 816 -11.53 -48.59 6.90
C THR A 816 -12.53 -47.63 6.28
N ALA A 817 -12.72 -47.70 4.97
CA ALA A 817 -13.71 -46.92 4.23
C ALA A 817 -14.81 -47.80 3.61
N SER A 818 -15.94 -47.21 3.23
CA SER A 818 -17.00 -47.94 2.50
C SER A 818 -16.63 -48.29 1.05
N GLN A 819 -15.58 -47.66 0.51
CA GLN A 819 -15.08 -47.85 -0.85
C GLN A 819 -13.56 -47.61 -0.89
N PRO A 820 -12.84 -48.02 -1.96
CA PRO A 820 -11.41 -47.76 -2.08
C PRO A 820 -11.09 -46.26 -2.03
N ILE A 821 -10.05 -45.90 -1.29
CA ILE A 821 -9.54 -44.54 -1.15
C ILE A 821 -8.10 -44.45 -1.64
N THR A 822 -7.69 -43.26 -2.07
CA THR A 822 -6.35 -43.00 -2.62
C THR A 822 -5.51 -42.11 -1.71
N ARG A 823 -6.16 -41.24 -0.92
CA ARG A 823 -5.50 -40.30 -0.03
C ARG A 823 -6.28 -40.16 1.27
N ILE A 824 -5.56 -39.77 2.31
CA ILE A 824 -6.14 -39.25 3.55
C ILE A 824 -5.52 -37.88 3.77
N SER A 825 -6.32 -36.93 4.20
CA SER A 825 -5.87 -35.62 4.66
C SER A 825 -6.28 -35.41 6.12
N LEU A 826 -5.40 -34.72 6.85
CA LEU A 826 -5.59 -34.31 8.24
C LEU A 826 -5.57 -32.77 8.25
N LEU A 827 -6.72 -32.17 8.52
CA LEU A 827 -6.87 -30.71 8.55
C LEU A 827 -6.97 -30.25 10.01
N GLY A 828 -6.01 -29.44 10.45
CA GLY A 828 -5.94 -28.94 11.82
C GLY A 828 -7.14 -28.08 12.17
N ALA A 829 -7.62 -28.20 13.40
CA ALA A 829 -8.73 -27.41 13.91
C ALA A 829 -8.43 -25.91 13.81
N GLY A 830 -9.17 -25.21 12.96
CA GLY A 830 -9.02 -23.78 12.73
C GLY A 830 -10.11 -22.95 13.39
N ALA A 831 -9.76 -21.74 13.83
CA ALA A 831 -10.70 -20.67 14.15
C ALA A 831 -10.53 -19.51 13.16
N SER A 832 -11.63 -18.94 12.70
CA SER A 832 -11.64 -17.77 11.81
C SER A 832 -11.99 -16.52 12.62
N THR A 833 -11.17 -15.48 12.51
CA THR A 833 -11.50 -14.14 13.03
C THR A 833 -10.79 -13.04 12.24
N HIS A 834 -11.47 -11.95 11.86
CA HIS A 834 -10.84 -10.75 11.27
C HIS A 834 -9.96 -11.03 10.03
N GLY A 835 -10.28 -12.06 9.25
CA GLY A 835 -9.47 -12.49 8.10
C GLY A 835 -8.29 -13.41 8.43
N ASN A 836 -8.16 -13.82 9.70
CA ASN A 836 -7.17 -14.78 10.18
C ASN A 836 -7.75 -16.19 10.29
N SER A 837 -6.93 -17.19 9.96
CA SER A 837 -7.27 -18.61 10.07
C SER A 837 -6.30 -19.31 11.03
N ILE A 838 -6.58 -19.17 12.33
CA ILE A 838 -5.67 -19.55 13.41
C ILE A 838 -5.75 -21.07 13.66
N GLY A 839 -4.60 -21.75 13.62
CA GLY A 839 -4.49 -23.20 13.88
C GLY A 839 -4.60 -24.10 12.65
N GLN A 840 -4.93 -23.54 11.48
CA GLN A 840 -5.09 -24.31 10.25
C GLN A 840 -3.78 -24.94 9.78
N ARG A 841 -3.82 -26.24 9.44
CA ARG A 841 -2.70 -27.00 8.88
C ARG A 841 -3.23 -28.14 8.01
N THR A 842 -2.62 -28.39 6.86
CA THR A 842 -3.00 -29.50 5.96
C THR A 842 -1.88 -30.52 5.90
N ILE A 843 -2.16 -31.74 6.35
CA ILE A 843 -1.18 -32.83 6.37
C ILE A 843 -1.70 -34.03 5.57
N PHE A 844 -0.86 -34.53 4.66
CA PHE A 844 -1.06 -35.79 3.95
C PHE A 844 -0.11 -36.86 4.54
N PRO A 845 -0.61 -37.75 5.43
CA PRO A 845 0.18 -38.84 6.00
C PRO A 845 0.54 -39.92 4.97
N ALA A 846 1.47 -40.79 5.34
CA ALA A 846 1.75 -42.00 4.57
C ALA A 846 0.57 -42.97 4.67
N VAL A 847 0.07 -43.43 3.52
CA VAL A 847 -1.09 -44.33 3.42
C VAL A 847 -0.76 -45.53 2.54
N SER A 848 -1.13 -46.73 2.99
CA SER A 848 -1.05 -47.97 2.22
C SER A 848 -2.35 -48.75 2.34
N CYS A 849 -3.03 -49.00 1.22
CA CYS A 849 -4.36 -49.61 1.19
C CYS A 849 -4.37 -51.03 0.60
N SER A 850 -5.22 -51.89 1.16
CA SER A 850 -5.60 -53.19 0.60
C SER A 850 -7.13 -53.26 0.52
N GLY A 851 -7.68 -53.00 -0.67
CA GLY A 851 -9.12 -52.85 -0.86
C GLY A 851 -9.64 -51.60 -0.14
N THR A 852 -10.54 -51.78 0.83
CA THR A 852 -11.14 -50.69 1.60
C THR A 852 -10.47 -50.43 2.96
N SER A 853 -9.44 -51.21 3.31
CA SER A 853 -8.70 -51.06 4.56
C SER A 853 -7.34 -50.45 4.28
N CYS A 854 -7.02 -49.35 4.96
CA CYS A 854 -5.81 -48.58 4.76
C CYS A 854 -5.04 -48.42 6.06
N SER A 855 -3.73 -48.68 5.99
CA SER A 855 -2.78 -48.39 7.04
C SER A 855 -2.28 -46.96 6.88
N VAL A 856 -2.41 -46.15 7.92
CA VAL A 856 -2.09 -44.72 7.95
C VAL A 856 -1.05 -44.48 9.02
N THR A 857 0.04 -43.78 8.69
CA THR A 857 1.07 -43.44 9.68
C THR A 857 0.94 -41.98 10.09
N ALA A 858 0.75 -41.75 11.39
CA ALA A 858 0.68 -40.43 11.98
C ALA A 858 1.97 -39.63 11.72
N PRO A 859 1.91 -38.29 11.68
CA PRO A 859 3.09 -37.44 11.52
C PRO A 859 4.19 -37.74 12.56
N PRO A 860 5.46 -37.47 12.24
CA PRO A 860 6.58 -38.04 13.00
C PRO A 860 6.87 -37.34 14.33
N ASN A 861 6.50 -36.06 14.49
CA ASN A 861 6.82 -35.27 15.68
C ASN A 861 6.00 -33.98 15.76
N ALA A 862 6.17 -33.27 16.87
CA ALA A 862 5.45 -32.05 17.20
C ALA A 862 5.84 -30.80 16.40
N ASN A 863 7.02 -30.76 15.78
CA ASN A 863 7.45 -29.64 14.93
C ASN A 863 6.82 -29.73 13.54
N VAL A 864 6.61 -30.95 13.02
CA VAL A 864 5.84 -31.19 11.78
C VAL A 864 4.34 -31.07 12.01
N CYS A 865 3.85 -31.54 13.16
CA CYS A 865 2.43 -31.56 13.50
C CYS A 865 2.28 -31.21 14.99
N PRO A 866 2.12 -29.92 15.34
CA PRO A 866 1.90 -29.54 16.74
C PRO A 866 0.73 -30.32 17.35
N PRO A 867 0.79 -30.66 18.65
CA PRO A 867 -0.25 -31.43 19.29
C PRO A 867 -1.63 -30.77 19.08
N GLY A 868 -2.64 -31.55 18.72
CA GLY A 868 -3.93 -30.96 18.40
C GLY A 868 -4.95 -31.93 17.82
N TRP A 869 -6.12 -31.38 17.51
CA TRP A 869 -7.23 -32.06 16.85
C TRP A 869 -7.26 -31.77 15.35
N PHE A 870 -7.56 -32.79 14.57
CA PHE A 870 -7.59 -32.73 13.12
C PHE A 870 -8.88 -33.38 12.59
N GLN A 871 -9.50 -32.74 11.61
CA GLN A 871 -10.50 -33.37 10.76
C GLN A 871 -9.80 -34.33 9.79
N LEU A 872 -10.07 -35.64 9.92
CA LEU A 872 -9.58 -36.66 9.00
C LEU A 872 -10.59 -36.84 7.88
N PHE A 873 -10.16 -36.63 6.65
CA PHE A 873 -10.92 -36.92 5.44
C PHE A 873 -10.26 -38.04 4.65
N ALA A 874 -11.07 -38.99 4.18
CA ALA A 874 -10.63 -40.02 3.24
C ALA A 874 -11.12 -39.67 1.84
N LEU A 875 -10.23 -39.64 0.85
CA LEU A 875 -10.53 -39.23 -0.52
C LEU A 875 -10.51 -40.43 -1.46
N ASN A 876 -11.54 -40.56 -2.30
CA ASN A 876 -11.56 -41.57 -3.36
C ASN A 876 -10.69 -41.14 -4.57
N ALA A 877 -10.65 -41.99 -5.60
CA ALA A 877 -9.86 -41.73 -6.81
C ALA A 877 -10.24 -40.44 -7.56
N ASN A 878 -11.47 -39.94 -7.38
CA ASN A 878 -11.95 -38.69 -7.99
C ASN A 878 -11.73 -37.47 -7.08
N GLY A 879 -11.07 -37.63 -5.93
CA GLY A 879 -10.86 -36.54 -4.97
C GLY A 879 -12.10 -36.18 -4.14
N VAL A 880 -13.16 -36.97 -4.18
CA VAL A 880 -14.35 -36.73 -3.33
C VAL A 880 -14.02 -37.13 -1.89
N PRO A 881 -14.10 -36.21 -0.92
CA PRO A 881 -13.82 -36.50 0.48
C PRO A 881 -14.99 -37.23 1.15
N SER A 882 -14.70 -37.90 2.25
CA SER A 882 -15.69 -38.39 3.22
C SER A 882 -16.29 -37.25 4.03
N THR A 883 -17.24 -37.56 4.91
CA THR A 883 -17.40 -36.73 6.11
C THR A 883 -16.18 -36.91 7.02
N ALA A 884 -15.84 -35.89 7.80
CA ALA A 884 -14.70 -35.88 8.68
C ALA A 884 -14.89 -36.85 9.85
N VAL A 885 -13.80 -37.48 10.27
CA VAL A 885 -13.67 -38.07 11.61
C VAL A 885 -12.59 -37.31 12.36
N TRP A 886 -12.88 -36.84 13.56
CA TRP A 886 -11.91 -36.09 14.35
C TRP A 886 -10.87 -37.02 15.00
N VAL A 887 -9.59 -36.72 14.78
CA VAL A 887 -8.46 -37.44 15.40
C VAL A 887 -7.58 -36.47 16.18
N ARG A 888 -7.12 -36.90 17.35
CA ARG A 888 -6.15 -36.20 18.19
C ARG A 888 -4.76 -36.76 17.89
N ILE A 889 -3.78 -35.88 17.70
CA ILE A 889 -2.39 -36.27 17.39
C ILE A 889 -1.46 -35.61 18.40
N GLY A 890 -0.54 -36.38 18.98
CA GLY A 890 0.50 -35.88 19.89
C GLY A 890 0.08 -35.76 21.35
N GLY A 891 -1.18 -36.04 21.68
CA GLY A 891 -1.71 -35.95 23.04
C GLY A 891 -1.70 -34.52 23.58
N ASP A 892 -1.56 -34.37 24.90
CA ASP A 892 -1.54 -33.08 25.59
C ASP A 892 -0.26 -32.93 26.45
N PRO A 893 0.90 -32.67 25.82
CA PRO A 893 2.19 -32.66 26.51
C PRO A 893 2.35 -31.51 27.52
N ALA A 894 1.63 -30.39 27.32
CA ALA A 894 1.63 -29.26 28.25
C ALA A 894 0.65 -29.42 29.43
N GLY A 895 -0.11 -30.52 29.46
CA GLY A 895 -1.07 -30.78 30.52
C GLY A 895 -2.23 -29.78 30.55
N LEU A 896 -2.60 -29.23 29.39
CA LEU A 896 -3.67 -28.24 29.26
C LEU A 896 -5.01 -28.77 29.75
N GLY A 897 -5.29 -30.06 29.62
CA GLY A 897 -6.50 -30.71 30.11
C GLY A 897 -6.60 -30.75 31.65
N ASN A 898 -5.49 -30.52 32.37
CA ASN A 898 -5.50 -30.28 33.82
C ASN A 898 -5.47 -28.78 34.18
N TRP A 899 -5.48 -27.89 33.17
CA TRP A 899 -5.45 -26.45 33.32
C TRP A 899 -6.74 -25.80 32.81
N PRO A 900 -7.20 -24.72 33.46
CA PRO A 900 -6.71 -24.20 34.73
C PRO A 900 -7.22 -25.03 35.91
N ASN A 901 -6.36 -25.20 36.92
CA ASN A 901 -6.76 -25.82 38.19
C ASN A 901 -7.38 -24.76 39.10
N ALA A 902 -8.61 -24.36 38.76
CA ALA A 902 -9.34 -23.30 39.45
C ALA A 902 -10.83 -23.68 39.60
N PRO A 903 -11.51 -23.26 40.68
CA PRO A 903 -12.88 -23.69 40.99
C PRO A 903 -13.91 -23.46 39.89
N ASP A 904 -13.80 -22.37 39.11
CA ASP A 904 -14.77 -22.03 38.07
C ASP A 904 -14.54 -22.77 36.74
N PHE A 905 -13.54 -23.65 36.67
CA PHE A 905 -13.12 -24.31 35.44
C PHE A 905 -13.13 -25.83 35.54
N ASN A 906 -13.71 -26.46 34.53
CA ASN A 906 -13.72 -27.91 34.39
C ASN A 906 -12.44 -28.37 33.69
N VAL A 907 -11.82 -29.40 34.26
CA VAL A 907 -10.62 -30.04 33.73
C VAL A 907 -10.96 -31.43 33.18
N PRO A 908 -10.84 -31.67 31.86
CA PRO A 908 -11.07 -32.99 31.29
C PRO A 908 -10.01 -34.00 31.73
N GLY A 909 -8.81 -33.54 32.08
CA GLY A 909 -7.57 -34.29 32.18
C GLY A 909 -6.83 -34.36 30.84
N VAL A 910 -5.64 -34.97 30.86
CA VAL A 910 -4.78 -35.23 29.69
C VAL A 910 -5.26 -36.39 28.81
#